data_AF-A0A8H7BQB0-F1
#
_entry.id   AF-A0A8H7BQB0-F1
#
_cell.length_a   1.000
_cell.length_b   1.000
_cell.length_c   1.000
_cell.angle_alpha   90.00
_cell.angle_beta   90.00
_cell.angle_gamma   90.00
#
_symmetry.space_group_name_H-M   'P 1'
#
loop_
_entity.id
_entity.type
_entity.pdbx_description
1 polymer ?
#
loop_
_entity_poly.entity_id
_entity_poly.type
_entity_poly.pdbx_seq_one_letter_code
_entity_poly.pdbx_strand_id
1 'polypeptide(L)'
;MTTRKTKGILKTIHKKPQSVTSDSSSSSWLSRIQSKLYATDDLSVSTLPRQELRRVTFRVKQLTTEHILYSPDDTTATEENFQPKAQLSQDELVDCSQELPKYYERACRMREEPALDPFMDILRSGDQGQSFSPLTTIDLSNQIIDRRQVGAMADILTIHTKLELLNLSSCGLDDDVGICLVYYNSIRPILNSLLIGESLPELNLSHNPFKTKGFKYLAIFISESRAIKSIDLSRCLPDKKALQFLSQGILVAPSLQHLNLDHCSLKSSMIESLAEGVRQSVSLTSLSLRNNWISHNAAPWIAAMLLNEVSIETYWQPPEYQRRGIRQLDLTGNNLQHAAVPLAQALYSNSSLVQLVLDNCQIRSEGCAILAEALIQALKTALAQNRTLLDLGLAETGLDSSAAIALAESLPENCSLTRLDLSRNPSITMAGVMALAISIKMNDTITFLDINIPQKIMHALSARYVLRNARYFASAAQGPSASRLMKLRTAMAECSEKLDAFGRSSGTSPARHVRPISRLTYKPLKNAQSEYTAECDNRRAWISGFTGSAGCAVVTQKTAALFTDGRYFLQASQELDPRAWTLMKEGLPGVPTWPEYLVKHLPPKSTVGFDPSVHTAEEVSKLAHDLSSVGSKLVPVANLVDTIRTDRPARPARPIHVHPIHLAGKSHFQKLDELRGEIRKRGCNATLISALDEITWLLNLRGSDIHCSPVFFAYCLVTQDKTTLYLHNELGRSGSDDIRLHLGDVEICEFSRLLEDLARTPGRFILDGSTNFSIVQTLGEDRIRYEPSLIALSKAVKNEAELVGVRACHRRDAAAVCQHFAWLEHSLQNGNRICEAEAADHLNNMRRQHPEYIGQSFDTIAATGANGAIVHYQPPSVGSALIDPRQIYLCDSGAHYLDGTTDITRTYLFMGQPTEFQQRAYTRVLQAHITLDQTVFPEGITGYQLDAIARRPMWQDGLDYRHGTGHGVGAYLNVHEGPHGIGRRPAYDKVALQKGMLVTNGNILEPGYYEDGQFGIRIENVLTVRKHSIQGYLGFEHLTFVPLGSRLMHHQLLSQAERRWINNYHEECRNILEPQLKTDKLTMAWVEKETARIDE
;
A
#
# COMPACT_ATOMS: atom_id res chain seq x y z
N MET A 1 71.44 3.89 38.79
CA MET A 1 72.01 5.10 39.41
C MET A 1 70.92 6.17 39.36
N THR A 2 70.49 6.84 40.43
CA THR A 2 70.85 6.72 41.87
C THR A 2 69.73 7.30 42.74
N THR A 3 69.32 6.63 43.83
CA THR A 3 68.74 7.17 45.12
C THR A 3 67.71 8.33 45.08
N ARG A 4 66.56 8.32 45.79
CA ARG A 4 66.11 7.81 47.12
C ARG A 4 64.55 7.90 47.16
N LYS A 5 63.77 7.42 48.14
CA LYS A 5 63.75 6.20 48.99
C LYS A 5 62.50 6.27 49.94
N THR A 6 61.72 5.18 50.02
CA THR A 6 60.99 4.66 51.22
C THR A 6 59.88 5.43 51.99
N LYS A 7 58.75 4.70 52.21
CA LYS A 7 57.86 4.63 53.42
C LYS A 7 57.08 5.92 53.82
N GLY A 8 55.79 5.93 54.16
CA GLY A 8 54.76 4.87 54.34
C GLY A 8 54.42 4.56 55.82
N ILE A 9 53.15 4.16 56.07
CA ILE A 9 52.60 3.41 57.25
C ILE A 9 51.89 4.20 58.40
N LEU A 10 50.74 3.65 58.85
CA LEU A 10 49.82 3.99 59.99
C LEU A 10 49.00 5.31 59.84
N LYS A 11 47.66 5.34 60.00
CA LYS A 11 46.74 5.03 61.15
C LYS A 11 46.90 6.04 62.31
N THR A 12 45.88 6.64 62.94
CA THR A 12 44.38 6.54 62.85
C THR A 12 43.76 7.87 63.41
N ILE A 13 42.49 8.13 63.82
CA ILE A 13 41.36 7.29 64.27
C ILE A 13 39.96 8.00 64.18
N HIS A 14 38.89 7.19 64.10
CA HIS A 14 37.47 7.38 64.49
C HIS A 14 36.57 8.62 64.17
N LYS A 15 35.34 8.25 63.75
CA LYS A 15 33.99 8.77 64.09
C LYS A 15 33.37 9.97 63.32
N LYS A 16 32.55 9.57 62.32
CA LYS A 16 31.18 10.08 61.99
C LYS A 16 30.37 10.54 63.22
N PRO A 17 29.42 11.50 63.09
CA PRO A 17 28.13 11.27 62.40
C PRO A 17 27.82 12.21 61.22
N GLN A 18 26.60 12.09 60.68
CA GLN A 18 26.13 12.68 59.40
C GLN A 18 25.57 14.11 59.53
N SER A 19 25.71 14.90 58.47
CA SER A 19 24.57 15.55 57.80
C SER A 19 24.92 15.84 56.32
N VAL A 20 23.92 16.08 55.48
CA VAL A 20 24.07 16.24 54.02
C VAL A 20 23.85 17.69 53.60
N THR A 21 24.74 18.23 52.78
CA THR A 21 24.43 19.15 51.67
C THR A 21 25.41 18.89 50.53
N SER A 22 24.92 18.93 49.29
CA SER A 22 25.69 18.67 48.06
C SER A 22 26.21 19.96 47.43
N ASP A 23 27.39 19.90 46.82
CA ASP A 23 27.70 20.67 45.62
C ASP A 23 28.79 19.97 44.80
N SER A 24 28.67 19.96 43.47
CA SER A 24 29.63 19.32 42.58
C SER A 24 29.63 19.95 41.18
N SER A 25 30.67 20.72 40.87
CA SER A 25 30.80 21.45 39.60
C SER A 25 31.62 20.68 38.55
N SER A 26 30.98 20.24 37.47
CA SER A 26 31.66 19.75 36.25
C SER A 26 30.86 20.09 34.99
N SER A 27 31.12 21.25 34.39
CA SER A 27 30.38 21.73 33.21
C SER A 27 30.88 21.09 31.90
N SER A 28 29.94 20.48 31.16
CA SER A 28 30.21 19.79 29.89
C SER A 28 30.66 20.74 28.78
N TRP A 29 31.43 20.23 27.81
CA TRP A 29 31.85 20.96 26.61
C TRP A 29 30.70 21.58 25.81
N LEU A 30 29.52 20.93 25.81
CA LEU A 30 28.28 21.45 25.23
C LEU A 30 27.86 22.82 25.79
N SER A 31 28.05 23.05 27.09
CA SER A 31 27.69 24.33 27.74
C SER A 31 28.52 25.51 27.19
N ARG A 32 29.76 25.26 26.74
CA ARG A 32 30.63 26.26 26.09
C ARG A 32 30.27 26.53 24.62
N ILE A 33 29.46 25.67 24.01
CA ILE A 33 28.90 25.88 22.67
C ILE A 33 27.56 26.60 22.78
N GLN A 34 26.69 26.18 23.69
CA GLN A 34 25.46 26.90 24.03
C GLN A 34 25.77 28.35 24.46
N SER A 35 26.75 28.60 25.33
CA SER A 35 27.16 29.96 25.71
C SER A 35 27.82 30.79 24.60
N LYS A 36 28.02 30.22 23.39
CA LYS A 36 28.45 30.94 22.19
C LYS A 36 27.32 31.11 21.17
N LEU A 37 26.37 30.17 21.10
CA LEU A 37 25.17 30.28 20.28
C LEU A 37 24.19 31.32 20.85
N TYR A 38 24.15 31.49 22.18
CA TYR A 38 23.33 32.51 22.86
C TYR A 38 24.07 33.82 23.14
N ALA A 39 25.28 34.02 22.59
CA ALA A 39 26.02 35.28 22.67
C ALA A 39 25.62 36.19 21.50
N THR A 40 24.44 36.81 21.59
CA THR A 40 23.89 37.70 20.57
C THR A 40 24.50 39.11 20.68
N ASP A 41 25.40 39.46 19.77
CA ASP A 41 25.81 40.85 19.48
C ASP A 41 25.69 41.13 17.96
N ASP A 42 24.95 42.17 17.61
CA ASP A 42 24.97 42.93 16.34
C ASP A 42 25.10 42.18 14.99
N LEU A 43 24.16 41.27 14.70
CA LEU A 43 23.67 41.02 13.34
C LEU A 43 22.14 40.92 13.30
N SER A 44 21.45 42.01 13.65
CA SER A 44 20.01 42.17 13.41
C SER A 44 19.69 42.01 11.92
N VAL A 45 18.62 41.28 11.57
CA VAL A 45 18.26 40.97 10.18
C VAL A 45 17.79 42.22 9.43
N SER A 46 18.73 42.94 8.81
CA SER A 46 18.44 43.84 7.71
C SER A 46 18.15 43.00 6.48
N THR A 47 16.87 42.90 6.09
CA THR A 47 16.42 42.18 4.88
C THR A 47 17.26 42.58 3.66
N LEU A 48 17.85 41.61 2.97
CA LEU A 48 18.62 41.85 1.73
C LEU A 48 17.70 42.55 0.70
N PRO A 49 17.96 43.81 0.33
CA PRO A 49 16.95 44.61 -0.36
C PRO A 49 16.73 44.15 -1.80
N ARG A 50 15.46 43.94 -2.18
CA ARG A 50 14.98 43.60 -3.54
C ARG A 50 15.46 44.52 -4.67
N GLN A 51 16.10 45.65 -4.37
CA GLN A 51 16.72 46.55 -5.36
C GLN A 51 17.81 45.87 -6.20
N GLU A 52 18.58 44.91 -5.66
CA GLU A 52 19.70 44.29 -6.39
C GLU A 52 19.31 43.37 -7.55
N LEU A 53 18.02 43.15 -7.82
CA LEU A 53 17.53 42.38 -8.98
C LEU A 53 16.69 43.22 -9.97
N ARG A 54 16.19 44.40 -9.58
CA ARG A 54 15.13 45.18 -10.27
C ARG A 54 15.49 45.94 -11.57
N ARG A 55 16.51 45.53 -12.34
CA ARG A 55 16.87 46.22 -13.62
C ARG A 55 17.40 45.27 -14.72
N VAL A 56 16.58 45.08 -15.75
CA VAL A 56 16.92 44.72 -17.15
C VAL A 56 15.93 45.44 -18.06
N THR A 57 16.30 45.78 -19.30
CA THR A 57 15.55 46.68 -20.20
C THR A 57 15.16 45.99 -21.51
N PHE A 58 14.00 46.34 -22.09
CA PHE A 58 13.62 45.97 -23.46
C PHE A 58 13.24 47.19 -24.28
N ARG A 59 13.55 47.15 -25.59
CA ARG A 59 13.16 48.14 -26.59
C ARG A 59 12.59 47.43 -27.82
N VAL A 60 11.47 47.90 -28.35
CA VAL A 60 11.00 47.58 -29.71
C VAL A 60 10.46 48.86 -30.38
N LYS A 61 11.36 49.60 -31.03
CA LYS A 61 11.08 50.87 -31.76
C LYS A 61 10.56 52.03 -30.87
N GLN A 62 10.00 53.08 -31.51
CA GLN A 62 10.26 54.50 -31.19
C GLN A 62 9.51 55.11 -30.00
N LEU A 63 9.40 54.44 -28.86
CA LEU A 63 8.97 55.06 -27.60
C LEU A 63 10.05 54.88 -26.53
N THR A 64 10.49 56.00 -25.96
CA THR A 64 11.43 56.03 -24.82
C THR A 64 10.70 56.63 -23.64
N THR A 65 10.50 55.83 -22.60
CA THR A 65 9.98 56.30 -21.30
C THR A 65 10.69 55.50 -20.22
N GLU A 66 11.35 56.19 -19.30
CA GLU A 66 12.06 55.56 -18.19
C GLU A 66 11.11 55.41 -17.00
N HIS A 67 11.15 54.26 -16.32
CA HIS A 67 10.41 54.05 -15.08
C HIS A 67 11.36 53.67 -13.94
N ILE A 68 11.59 54.63 -13.05
CA ILE A 68 12.19 54.41 -11.73
C ILE A 68 11.08 53.84 -10.84
N LEU A 69 11.23 52.58 -10.41
CA LEU A 69 10.11 51.88 -9.76
C LEU A 69 9.75 52.37 -8.35
N TYR A 70 10.63 53.09 -7.65
CA TYR A 70 10.31 53.95 -6.49
C TYR A 70 11.43 54.97 -6.26
N SER A 71 11.06 56.20 -5.90
CA SER A 71 11.93 57.16 -5.18
C SER A 71 11.70 57.01 -3.67
N PRO A 72 12.64 57.39 -2.78
CA PRO A 72 12.41 57.33 -1.33
C PRO A 72 11.33 58.32 -0.83
N ASP A 73 11.14 59.41 -1.56
CA ASP A 73 10.42 60.60 -1.10
C ASP A 73 9.05 60.78 -1.80
N ASP A 74 8.08 59.92 -1.48
CA ASP A 74 6.66 60.27 -1.67
C ASP A 74 5.77 59.46 -0.70
N THR A 75 5.14 60.14 0.27
CA THR A 75 4.46 59.50 1.42
C THR A 75 2.93 59.55 1.33
N THR A 76 2.39 59.72 0.11
CA THR A 76 0.94 59.93 -0.11
C THR A 76 0.37 59.12 -1.30
N ALA A 77 0.24 57.81 -1.13
CA ALA A 77 -0.62 56.97 -1.96
C ALA A 77 -1.24 55.84 -1.11
N THR A 78 -2.57 55.81 -1.00
CA THR A 78 -3.31 54.85 -0.16
C THR A 78 -3.59 53.53 -0.87
N GLU A 79 -3.76 52.46 -0.09
CA GLU A 79 -4.07 51.10 -0.56
C GLU A 79 -5.50 50.99 -1.14
N GLU A 80 -5.71 51.35 -2.40
CA GLU A 80 -6.96 51.04 -3.10
C GLU A 80 -6.76 50.85 -4.62
N ASN A 81 -7.54 49.95 -5.22
CA ASN A 81 -7.56 49.62 -6.65
C ASN A 81 -6.30 48.96 -7.26
N PHE A 82 -6.01 47.72 -6.85
CA PHE A 82 -5.33 46.76 -7.73
C PHE A 82 -6.09 45.43 -7.79
N GLN A 83 -7.08 45.33 -8.68
CA GLN A 83 -7.70 44.05 -9.01
C GLN A 83 -6.75 43.19 -9.86
N PRO A 84 -6.57 41.89 -9.54
CA PRO A 84 -5.79 40.99 -10.38
C PRO A 84 -6.53 40.73 -11.70
N LYS A 85 -6.07 41.35 -12.79
CA LYS A 85 -6.62 41.10 -14.12
C LYS A 85 -6.15 39.74 -14.66
N ALA A 86 -7.10 38.82 -14.77
CA ALA A 86 -7.09 37.61 -15.59
C ALA A 86 -5.81 36.75 -15.53
N GLN A 87 -5.88 35.62 -14.82
CA GLN A 87 -5.11 34.45 -15.23
C GLN A 87 -5.52 34.08 -16.66
N LEU A 88 -4.54 33.83 -17.54
CA LEU A 88 -4.81 33.12 -18.79
C LEU A 88 -5.26 31.69 -18.46
N SER A 89 -6.23 31.18 -19.20
CA SER A 89 -6.75 29.82 -19.02
C SER A 89 -5.63 28.79 -19.28
N GLN A 90 -5.58 27.72 -18.47
CA GLN A 90 -4.55 26.68 -18.62
C GLN A 90 -4.60 25.99 -19.98
N ASP A 91 -5.76 25.98 -20.64
CA ASP A 91 -5.96 25.42 -21.98
C ASP A 91 -5.39 26.28 -23.12
N GLU A 92 -5.05 27.55 -22.89
CA GLU A 92 -4.39 28.43 -23.88
C GLU A 92 -2.86 28.33 -23.87
N LEU A 93 -2.27 27.56 -22.95
CA LEU A 93 -0.82 27.31 -22.88
C LEU A 93 -0.35 26.14 -23.78
N VAL A 94 -1.20 25.68 -24.69
CA VAL A 94 -0.87 24.67 -25.70
C VAL A 94 -0.20 25.33 -26.91
N ASP A 95 0.85 24.68 -27.43
CA ASP A 95 1.54 24.97 -28.71
C ASP A 95 2.45 26.21 -28.80
N CYS A 96 3.09 26.62 -27.71
CA CYS A 96 4.22 27.58 -27.78
C CYS A 96 5.60 26.95 -28.04
N SER A 97 5.75 25.61 -27.98
CA SER A 97 7.06 24.95 -28.11
C SER A 97 7.66 25.06 -29.51
N GLN A 98 6.84 24.99 -30.58
CA GLN A 98 7.28 25.15 -31.97
C GLN A 98 7.79 26.57 -32.29
N GLU A 99 7.45 27.55 -31.44
CA GLU A 99 7.87 28.95 -31.59
C GLU A 99 9.10 29.30 -30.73
N LEU A 100 9.51 28.46 -29.76
CA LEU A 100 10.67 28.76 -28.90
C LEU A 100 11.99 29.05 -29.67
N PRO A 101 12.37 28.32 -30.74
CA PRO A 101 13.53 28.67 -31.55
C PRO A 101 13.38 30.05 -32.22
N LYS A 102 12.17 30.40 -32.67
CA LYS A 102 11.85 31.67 -33.33
C LYS A 102 11.85 32.83 -32.32
N TYR A 103 11.39 32.59 -31.10
CA TYR A 103 11.50 33.52 -29.99
C TYR A 103 12.95 33.78 -29.59
N TYR A 104 13.82 32.75 -29.53
CA TYR A 104 15.24 32.96 -29.22
C TYR A 104 15.97 33.70 -30.35
N GLU A 105 15.76 33.31 -31.61
CA GLU A 105 16.31 34.06 -32.75
C GLU A 105 15.85 35.53 -32.75
N ARG A 106 14.60 35.79 -32.37
CA ARG A 106 14.08 37.15 -32.19
C ARG A 106 14.72 37.87 -31.01
N ALA A 107 14.92 37.22 -29.87
CA ALA A 107 15.58 37.80 -28.69
C ALA A 107 17.04 38.21 -29.01
N CYS A 108 17.82 37.31 -29.60
CA CYS A 108 19.19 37.59 -30.09
C CYS A 108 19.22 38.83 -31.00
N ARG A 109 18.39 38.84 -32.06
CA ARG A 109 18.29 39.96 -33.01
C ARG A 109 17.83 41.27 -32.36
N MET A 110 16.94 41.22 -31.37
CA MET A 110 16.42 42.41 -30.69
C MET A 110 17.40 43.01 -29.67
N ARG A 111 18.35 42.22 -29.18
CA ARG A 111 19.32 42.61 -28.16
C ARG A 111 20.72 42.91 -28.71
N GLU A 112 20.92 42.67 -30.02
CA GLU A 112 22.23 42.66 -30.69
C GLU A 112 23.20 41.63 -30.05
N GLU A 113 22.63 40.56 -29.50
CA GLU A 113 23.32 39.47 -28.82
C GLU A 113 23.51 38.28 -29.79
N PRO A 114 24.71 37.67 -29.89
CA PRO A 114 24.92 36.48 -30.70
C PRO A 114 24.12 35.29 -30.15
N ALA A 115 23.69 34.39 -31.05
CA ALA A 115 23.07 33.13 -30.65
C ALA A 115 24.08 32.22 -29.91
N LEU A 116 23.54 31.25 -29.17
CA LEU A 116 24.30 30.15 -28.59
C LEU A 116 23.83 28.88 -29.30
N ASP A 117 24.61 28.41 -30.27
CA ASP A 117 24.19 27.33 -31.17
C ASP A 117 23.76 26.04 -30.43
N PRO A 118 24.45 25.56 -29.37
CA PRO A 118 23.99 24.42 -28.58
C PRO A 118 22.59 24.61 -27.95
N PHE A 119 22.26 25.83 -27.51
CA PHE A 119 20.94 26.13 -26.97
C PHE A 119 19.87 26.15 -28.07
N MET A 120 20.20 26.69 -29.25
CA MET A 120 19.31 26.64 -30.41
C MET A 120 19.08 25.22 -30.93
N ASP A 121 20.09 24.36 -30.91
CA ASP A 121 19.95 22.97 -31.33
C ASP A 121 19.11 22.16 -30.32
N ILE A 122 19.23 22.45 -29.00
CA ILE A 122 18.30 21.91 -28.00
C ILE A 122 16.86 22.37 -28.26
N LEU A 123 16.63 23.68 -28.45
CA LEU A 123 15.29 24.20 -28.73
C LEU A 123 14.69 23.62 -30.04
N ARG A 124 15.51 23.42 -31.07
CA ARG A 124 15.09 22.77 -32.34
C ARG A 124 14.91 21.26 -32.22
N SER A 125 15.60 20.58 -31.31
CA SER A 125 15.47 19.13 -31.12
C SER A 125 14.09 18.71 -30.62
N GLY A 126 13.38 19.60 -29.91
CA GLY A 126 11.98 19.42 -29.52
C GLY A 126 10.96 19.59 -30.65
N ASP A 127 11.38 20.02 -31.85
CA ASP A 127 10.52 20.35 -33.00
C ASP A 127 10.55 19.28 -34.11
N GLN A 128 10.93 18.04 -33.78
CA GLN A 128 10.89 16.92 -34.72
C GLN A 128 9.46 16.40 -34.92
N GLY A 129 8.74 17.07 -35.83
CA GLY A 129 7.32 16.87 -36.10
C GLY A 129 6.92 15.46 -36.54
N GLN A 130 6.54 14.62 -35.57
CA GLN A 130 5.45 13.62 -35.68
C GLN A 130 5.04 13.00 -34.33
N SER A 131 5.76 13.24 -33.24
CA SER A 131 5.32 12.89 -31.87
C SER A 131 5.83 13.93 -30.87
N PHE A 132 4.92 14.68 -30.25
CA PHE A 132 5.28 15.70 -29.25
C PHE A 132 5.89 15.07 -27.99
N SER A 133 7.09 15.50 -27.63
CA SER A 133 7.67 15.33 -26.29
C SER A 133 7.96 16.71 -25.70
N PRO A 134 7.49 17.04 -24.48
CA PRO A 134 7.78 18.34 -23.89
C PRO A 134 9.26 18.48 -23.54
N LEU A 135 9.81 19.70 -23.67
CA LEU A 135 11.19 20.00 -23.29
C LEU A 135 11.33 20.04 -21.76
N THR A 136 11.60 18.88 -21.15
CA THR A 136 11.78 18.73 -19.69
C THR A 136 13.22 18.91 -19.21
N THR A 137 14.21 18.93 -20.11
CA THR A 137 15.63 19.11 -19.75
C THR A 137 16.35 20.01 -20.74
N ILE A 138 17.15 20.93 -20.22
CA ILE A 138 18.11 21.74 -20.99
C ILE A 138 19.50 21.49 -20.40
N ASP A 139 20.39 20.91 -21.19
CA ASP A 139 21.76 20.61 -20.80
C ASP A 139 22.76 21.37 -21.67
N LEU A 140 23.38 22.40 -21.11
CA LEU A 140 24.46 23.18 -21.73
C LEU A 140 25.82 22.85 -21.09
N SER A 141 25.97 21.69 -20.45
CA SER A 141 27.17 21.39 -19.69
C SER A 141 28.43 21.45 -20.55
N ASN A 142 29.46 22.09 -20.01
CA ASN A 142 30.75 22.37 -20.67
C ASN A 142 30.66 23.28 -21.91
N GLN A 143 29.51 23.88 -22.21
CA GLN A 143 29.38 24.95 -23.21
C GLN A 143 29.73 26.30 -22.57
N ILE A 144 30.74 27.00 -23.09
CA ILE A 144 31.12 28.31 -22.59
C ILE A 144 30.07 29.33 -23.03
N ILE A 145 29.36 29.93 -22.06
CA ILE A 145 28.33 30.95 -22.32
C ILE A 145 28.98 32.32 -22.19
N ASP A 146 29.17 33.02 -23.32
CA ASP A 146 29.63 34.41 -23.32
C ASP A 146 28.57 35.28 -22.61
N ARG A 147 29.01 36.27 -21.82
CA ARG A 147 28.12 37.24 -21.16
C ARG A 147 27.18 37.95 -22.15
N ARG A 148 27.56 38.03 -23.42
CA ARG A 148 26.78 38.56 -24.55
C ARG A 148 25.71 37.60 -25.08
N GLN A 149 25.64 36.36 -24.62
CA GLN A 149 24.61 35.36 -25.00
C GLN A 149 23.57 35.13 -23.89
N VAL A 150 23.89 35.56 -22.66
CA VAL A 150 23.09 35.31 -21.44
C VAL A 150 21.71 35.95 -21.51
N GLY A 151 21.59 37.13 -22.11
CA GLY A 151 20.36 37.92 -22.08
C GLY A 151 19.22 37.23 -22.83
N ALA A 152 19.42 36.96 -24.12
CA ALA A 152 18.46 36.23 -24.95
C ALA A 152 18.11 34.84 -24.38
N MET A 153 19.04 34.19 -23.67
CA MET A 153 18.79 32.90 -23.00
C MET A 153 17.90 33.08 -21.76
N ALA A 154 18.19 34.08 -20.92
CA ALA A 154 17.39 34.40 -19.74
C ALA A 154 15.94 34.79 -20.11
N ASP A 155 15.74 35.41 -21.27
CA ASP A 155 14.41 35.80 -21.75
C ASP A 155 13.55 34.57 -22.08
N ILE A 156 14.13 33.51 -22.67
CA ILE A 156 13.45 32.23 -22.91
C ILE A 156 13.20 31.47 -21.60
N LEU A 157 14.13 31.51 -20.65
CA LEU A 157 13.94 30.93 -19.30
C LEU A 157 12.86 31.66 -18.46
N THR A 158 12.31 32.76 -18.95
CA THR A 158 11.17 33.48 -18.35
C THR A 158 9.82 32.91 -18.83
N ILE A 159 9.79 32.15 -19.94
CA ILE A 159 8.57 31.57 -20.50
C ILE A 159 8.21 30.31 -19.70
N HIS A 160 6.97 30.24 -19.17
CA HIS A 160 6.50 29.06 -18.44
C HIS A 160 6.58 27.80 -19.31
N THR A 161 7.53 26.94 -18.95
CA THR A 161 7.81 25.65 -19.61
C THR A 161 7.82 24.56 -18.54
N LYS A 162 7.50 23.32 -18.94
CA LYS A 162 7.55 22.13 -18.07
C LYS A 162 9.00 21.63 -17.89
N LEU A 163 9.92 22.56 -17.62
CA LEU A 163 11.35 22.29 -17.47
C LEU A 163 11.63 21.72 -16.08
N GLU A 164 12.10 20.48 -16.03
CA GLU A 164 12.40 19.74 -14.80
C GLU A 164 13.87 19.92 -14.39
N LEU A 165 14.79 19.93 -15.36
CA LEU A 165 16.23 20.07 -15.12
C LEU A 165 16.87 21.13 -16.03
N LEU A 166 17.65 22.02 -15.42
CA LEU A 166 18.55 22.95 -16.11
C LEU A 166 19.99 22.69 -15.67
N ASN A 167 20.81 22.16 -16.58
CA ASN A 167 22.22 21.88 -16.36
C ASN A 167 23.10 22.93 -17.06
N LEU A 168 23.75 23.77 -16.25
CA LEU A 168 24.70 24.81 -16.67
C LEU A 168 26.09 24.55 -16.04
N SER A 169 26.44 23.28 -15.83
CA SER A 169 27.74 22.92 -15.25
C SER A 169 28.90 23.24 -16.18
N SER A 170 30.02 23.74 -15.64
CA SER A 170 31.20 24.15 -16.40
C SER A 170 30.96 25.25 -17.46
N CYS A 171 29.87 26.01 -17.39
CA CYS A 171 29.50 27.01 -18.41
C CYS A 171 30.31 28.32 -18.39
N GLY A 172 31.16 28.53 -17.37
CA GLY A 172 31.96 29.75 -17.20
C GLY A 172 31.21 30.92 -16.54
N LEU A 173 30.08 30.65 -15.88
CA LEU A 173 29.22 31.66 -15.27
C LEU A 173 29.87 32.36 -14.07
N ASP A 174 29.72 33.69 -14.02
CA ASP A 174 30.47 34.61 -13.18
C ASP A 174 29.61 35.76 -12.58
N ASP A 175 30.15 36.38 -11.53
CA ASP A 175 29.53 37.48 -10.77
C ASP A 175 30.34 38.81 -10.81
N ASP A 176 31.43 38.82 -11.58
CA ASP A 176 32.27 40.00 -11.82
C ASP A 176 31.60 40.98 -12.79
N VAL A 177 31.57 42.27 -12.45
CA VAL A 177 31.28 43.33 -13.43
C VAL A 177 32.55 43.55 -14.27
N GLY A 178 32.44 43.42 -15.59
CA GLY A 178 33.57 43.66 -16.50
C GLY A 178 33.92 45.15 -16.59
N ILE A 179 35.16 45.47 -16.97
CA ILE A 179 35.66 46.86 -17.04
C ILE A 179 34.97 47.69 -18.16
N CYS A 180 34.24 47.05 -19.09
CA CYS A 180 33.37 47.73 -20.05
C CYS A 180 31.98 48.05 -19.45
N LEU A 181 31.68 49.34 -19.31
CA LEU A 181 30.57 49.94 -18.54
C LEU A 181 29.11 49.64 -18.96
N VAL A 182 28.82 48.57 -19.71
CA VAL A 182 27.46 48.32 -20.26
C VAL A 182 26.95 46.87 -20.06
N TYR A 183 27.80 45.87 -19.81
CA TYR A 183 27.39 44.46 -19.85
C TYR A 183 27.40 43.74 -18.48
N TYR A 184 26.36 42.92 -18.28
CA TYR A 184 25.96 42.38 -16.97
C TYR A 184 26.81 41.17 -16.51
N ASN A 185 26.69 40.86 -15.21
CA ASN A 185 27.11 39.58 -14.63
C ASN A 185 26.33 38.44 -15.28
N SER A 186 26.94 37.29 -15.56
CA SER A 186 26.26 36.20 -16.30
C SER A 186 25.27 35.39 -15.45
N ILE A 187 25.55 35.14 -14.16
CA ILE A 187 24.64 34.32 -13.33
C ILE A 187 23.34 35.04 -12.91
N ARG A 188 23.38 36.37 -12.73
CA ARG A 188 22.27 37.15 -12.14
C ARG A 188 21.00 37.19 -13.02
N PRO A 189 21.05 37.43 -14.35
CA PRO A 189 19.86 37.39 -15.20
C PRO A 189 19.18 36.03 -15.18
N ILE A 190 19.97 34.94 -15.26
CA ILE A 190 19.48 33.55 -15.27
C ILE A 190 18.65 33.28 -14.00
N LEU A 191 19.22 33.53 -12.82
CA LEU A 191 18.50 33.33 -11.55
C LEU A 191 17.24 34.20 -11.43
N ASN A 192 17.26 35.42 -11.97
CA ASN A 192 16.10 36.31 -11.94
C ASN A 192 14.96 35.81 -12.86
N SER A 193 15.28 35.32 -14.06
CA SER A 193 14.28 34.72 -14.96
C SER A 193 13.66 33.45 -14.38
N LEU A 194 14.46 32.60 -13.74
CA LEU A 194 13.99 31.40 -13.06
C LEU A 194 13.04 31.70 -11.87
N LEU A 195 13.20 32.86 -11.21
CA LEU A 195 12.23 33.34 -10.20
C LEU A 195 10.92 33.86 -10.81
N ILE A 196 10.94 34.34 -12.06
CA ILE A 196 9.73 34.79 -12.75
C ILE A 196 8.95 33.60 -13.33
N GLY A 197 9.66 32.57 -13.81
CA GLY A 197 9.04 31.37 -14.39
C GLY A 197 8.45 30.39 -13.37
N GLU A 198 8.89 30.42 -12.10
CA GLU A 198 8.45 29.54 -10.97
C GLU A 198 8.22 28.04 -11.30
N SER A 199 8.88 27.47 -12.32
CA SER A 199 8.62 26.09 -12.77
C SER A 199 9.73 25.07 -12.51
N LEU A 200 10.99 25.50 -12.31
CA LEU A 200 12.16 24.63 -12.28
C LEU A 200 12.42 23.98 -10.90
N PRO A 201 12.40 22.63 -10.77
CA PRO A 201 12.77 21.93 -9.55
C PRO A 201 14.27 21.58 -9.41
N GLU A 202 15.03 21.40 -10.50
CA GLU A 202 16.45 21.01 -10.43
C GLU A 202 17.39 21.93 -11.22
N LEU A 203 18.46 22.41 -10.57
CA LEU A 203 19.41 23.36 -11.15
C LEU A 203 20.86 22.97 -10.84
N ASN A 204 21.62 22.58 -11.87
CA ASN A 204 23.05 22.27 -11.74
C ASN A 204 23.89 23.47 -12.22
N LEU A 205 24.65 24.08 -11.30
CA LEU A 205 25.56 25.20 -11.55
C LEU A 205 27.01 24.85 -11.20
N SER A 206 27.34 23.57 -11.02
CA SER A 206 28.67 23.12 -10.61
C SER A 206 29.77 23.58 -11.57
N HIS A 207 31.02 23.64 -11.08
CA HIS A 207 32.22 24.01 -11.84
C HIS A 207 32.23 25.46 -12.39
N ASN A 208 31.31 26.34 -11.97
CA ASN A 208 31.31 27.75 -12.36
C ASN A 208 32.11 28.65 -11.40
N PRO A 209 32.87 29.66 -11.89
CA PRO A 209 33.77 30.52 -11.11
C PRO A 209 33.04 31.62 -10.30
N PHE A 210 32.07 31.26 -9.47
CA PHE A 210 31.36 32.22 -8.61
C PHE A 210 32.22 32.76 -7.46
N LYS A 211 32.26 34.08 -7.28
CA LYS A 211 32.78 34.75 -6.08
C LYS A 211 31.65 35.12 -5.13
N THR A 212 31.95 35.93 -4.12
CA THR A 212 31.05 36.29 -3.01
C THR A 212 29.70 36.88 -3.43
N LYS A 213 29.60 37.55 -4.60
CA LYS A 213 28.32 38.12 -5.07
C LYS A 213 27.47 37.06 -5.76
N GLY A 214 28.08 36.09 -6.44
CA GLY A 214 27.41 34.93 -7.03
C GLY A 214 26.64 34.16 -5.97
N PHE A 215 27.30 33.79 -4.87
CA PHE A 215 26.66 33.14 -3.72
C PHE A 215 25.62 34.02 -3.01
N LYS A 216 25.76 35.36 -3.05
CA LYS A 216 24.70 36.28 -2.56
C LYS A 216 23.45 36.22 -3.45
N TYR A 217 23.59 36.20 -4.77
CA TYR A 217 22.45 36.04 -5.69
C TYR A 217 21.81 34.66 -5.54
N LEU A 218 22.60 33.61 -5.35
CA LEU A 218 22.11 32.25 -5.08
C LEU A 218 21.33 32.16 -3.77
N ALA A 219 21.79 32.82 -2.70
CA ALA A 219 21.05 32.88 -1.43
C ALA A 219 19.68 33.57 -1.57
N ILE A 220 19.61 34.65 -2.37
CA ILE A 220 18.34 35.36 -2.66
C ILE A 220 17.43 34.49 -3.55
N PHE A 221 17.99 33.77 -4.52
CA PHE A 221 17.24 32.80 -5.34
C PHE A 221 16.63 31.67 -4.48
N ILE A 222 17.42 31.11 -3.56
CA ILE A 222 17.02 30.02 -2.66
C ILE A 222 15.93 30.46 -1.66
N SER A 223 15.95 31.73 -1.23
CA SER A 223 14.99 32.26 -0.25
C SER A 223 13.65 32.67 -0.87
N GLU A 224 13.62 33.14 -2.13
CA GLU A 224 12.38 33.56 -2.80
C GLU A 224 11.74 32.42 -3.64
N SER A 225 12.53 31.49 -4.20
CA SER A 225 12.02 30.43 -5.10
C SER A 225 11.20 29.36 -4.36
N ARG A 226 9.98 29.12 -4.86
CA ARG A 226 9.04 28.10 -4.35
C ARG A 226 9.09 26.77 -5.10
N ALA A 227 9.74 26.75 -6.26
CA ALA A 227 9.78 25.59 -7.16
C ALA A 227 11.03 24.72 -6.93
N ILE A 228 12.17 25.35 -6.60
CA ILE A 228 13.46 24.68 -6.58
C ILE A 228 13.56 23.67 -5.43
N LYS A 229 13.95 22.43 -5.75
CA LYS A 229 14.12 21.31 -4.81
C LYS A 229 15.58 20.86 -4.72
N SER A 230 16.34 20.93 -5.81
CA SER A 230 17.72 20.46 -5.87
C SER A 230 18.63 21.51 -6.51
N ILE A 231 19.77 21.82 -5.87
CA ILE A 231 20.82 22.67 -6.43
C ILE A 231 22.19 22.02 -6.27
N ASP A 232 22.95 21.95 -7.36
CA ASP A 232 24.35 21.52 -7.36
C ASP A 232 25.30 22.72 -7.53
N LEU A 233 26.15 22.97 -6.53
CA LEU A 233 27.17 24.01 -6.48
C LEU A 233 28.60 23.41 -6.37
N SER A 234 28.78 22.14 -6.73
CA SER A 234 30.06 21.43 -6.61
C SER A 234 31.18 22.16 -7.34
N ARG A 235 32.38 22.18 -6.76
CA ARG A 235 33.59 22.87 -7.31
C ARG A 235 33.45 24.39 -7.53
N CYS A 236 32.41 25.06 -7.02
CA CYS A 236 32.26 26.52 -7.11
C CYS A 236 33.04 27.34 -6.05
N LEU A 237 34.00 26.72 -5.34
CA LEU A 237 35.02 27.35 -4.46
C LEU A 237 34.60 28.60 -3.65
N PRO A 238 33.54 28.53 -2.80
CA PRO A 238 33.09 29.66 -1.99
C PRO A 238 34.10 30.13 -0.93
N ASP A 239 34.07 31.42 -0.61
CA ASP A 239 34.73 32.00 0.57
C ASP A 239 33.84 31.91 1.85
N LYS A 240 34.35 32.35 3.02
CA LYS A 240 33.58 32.29 4.28
C LYS A 240 32.28 33.14 4.22
N LYS A 241 32.33 34.32 3.58
CA LYS A 241 31.20 35.25 3.47
C LYS A 241 30.18 34.78 2.42
N ALA A 242 30.63 34.12 1.36
CA ALA A 242 29.78 33.41 0.41
C ALA A 242 28.89 32.38 1.12
N LEU A 243 29.45 31.59 2.04
CA LEU A 243 28.70 30.60 2.81
C LEU A 243 27.84 31.20 3.93
N GLN A 244 28.22 32.35 4.49
CA GLN A 244 27.32 33.11 5.38
C GLN A 244 26.05 33.54 4.64
N PHE A 245 26.16 34.03 3.39
CA PHE A 245 24.98 34.31 2.57
C PHE A 245 24.18 33.03 2.27
N LEU A 246 24.85 31.96 1.82
CA LEU A 246 24.17 30.70 1.49
C LEU A 246 23.42 30.10 2.69
N SER A 247 24.03 30.14 3.88
CA SER A 247 23.42 29.72 5.15
C SER A 247 22.16 30.51 5.50
N GLN A 248 22.16 31.83 5.29
CA GLN A 248 20.99 32.68 5.47
C GLN A 248 19.89 32.41 4.42
N GLY A 249 20.26 32.04 3.18
CA GLY A 249 19.30 31.58 2.17
C GLY A 249 18.64 30.25 2.56
N ILE A 250 19.43 29.25 2.97
CA ILE A 250 18.97 27.91 3.40
C ILE A 250 18.03 27.99 4.62
N LEU A 251 18.29 28.93 5.54
CA LEU A 251 17.50 29.14 6.76
C LEU A 251 16.01 29.45 6.47
N VAL A 252 15.75 30.19 5.40
CA VAL A 252 14.39 30.65 5.01
C VAL A 252 13.88 30.02 3.72
N ALA A 253 14.60 29.06 3.15
CA ALA A 253 14.24 28.40 1.90
C ALA A 253 12.88 27.66 2.04
N PRO A 254 11.88 27.92 1.19
CA PRO A 254 10.57 27.30 1.33
C PRO A 254 10.51 25.88 0.72
N SER A 255 11.33 25.58 -0.29
CA SER A 255 11.22 24.34 -1.09
C SER A 255 12.51 23.54 -1.28
N LEU A 256 13.68 24.09 -0.94
CA LEU A 256 14.99 23.45 -1.21
C LEU A 256 15.17 22.19 -0.34
N GLN A 257 15.23 21.01 -0.97
CA GLN A 257 15.33 19.70 -0.30
C GLN A 257 16.72 19.08 -0.38
N HIS A 258 17.49 19.36 -1.44
CA HIS A 258 18.80 18.80 -1.73
C HIS A 258 19.82 19.90 -2.07
N LEU A 259 21.01 19.84 -1.46
CA LEU A 259 22.12 20.74 -1.74
C LEU A 259 23.43 19.97 -1.89
N ASN A 260 24.11 20.13 -3.02
CA ASN A 260 25.43 19.57 -3.27
C ASN A 260 26.52 20.66 -3.23
N LEU A 261 27.55 20.44 -2.41
CA LEU A 261 28.73 21.30 -2.22
C LEU A 261 30.03 20.46 -2.28
N ASP A 262 30.05 19.38 -3.07
CA ASP A 262 31.22 18.52 -3.24
C ASP A 262 32.42 19.27 -3.84
N HIS A 263 33.63 18.92 -3.41
CA HIS A 263 34.91 19.46 -3.93
C HIS A 263 35.05 21.01 -3.86
N CYS A 264 34.29 21.69 -3.00
CA CYS A 264 34.30 23.15 -2.78
C CYS A 264 35.46 23.67 -1.90
N SER A 265 36.40 22.82 -1.46
CA SER A 265 37.53 23.17 -0.58
C SER A 265 37.14 23.76 0.80
N LEU A 266 36.02 23.30 1.37
CA LEU A 266 35.44 23.83 2.60
C LEU A 266 36.33 23.63 3.85
N LYS A 267 36.82 24.72 4.43
CA LYS A 267 37.61 24.74 5.66
C LYS A 267 36.72 24.71 6.91
N SER A 268 37.27 24.37 8.08
CA SER A 268 36.48 24.21 9.31
C SER A 268 35.70 25.48 9.73
N SER A 269 36.23 26.68 9.48
CA SER A 269 35.54 27.98 9.72
C SER A 269 34.51 28.35 8.64
N MET A 270 34.45 27.59 7.55
CA MET A 270 33.40 27.69 6.53
C MET A 270 32.22 26.78 6.91
N ILE A 271 32.50 25.56 7.39
CA ILE A 271 31.48 24.65 7.96
C ILE A 271 30.79 25.29 9.18
N GLU A 272 31.54 25.96 10.06
CA GLU A 272 31.03 26.84 11.14
C GLU A 272 29.96 27.82 10.64
N SER A 273 30.14 28.41 9.45
CA SER A 273 29.22 29.42 8.90
C SER A 273 27.98 28.82 8.23
N LEU A 274 28.07 27.55 7.82
CA LEU A 274 27.00 26.81 7.16
C LEU A 274 26.10 26.06 8.18
N ALA A 275 26.66 25.70 9.34
CA ALA A 275 26.02 24.81 10.31
C ALA A 275 24.67 25.32 10.84
N GLU A 276 24.53 26.62 11.12
CA GLU A 276 23.31 27.18 11.72
C GLU A 276 22.12 27.18 10.74
N GLY A 277 22.32 27.69 9.51
CA GLY A 277 21.26 27.68 8.48
C GLY A 277 20.83 26.27 8.10
N VAL A 278 21.78 25.34 8.03
CA VAL A 278 21.50 23.91 7.80
C VAL A 278 20.74 23.27 8.98
N ARG A 279 21.10 23.58 10.23
CA ARG A 279 20.42 23.05 11.43
C ARG A 279 18.97 23.55 11.57
N GLN A 280 18.74 24.81 11.20
CA GLN A 280 17.45 25.49 11.40
C GLN A 280 16.54 25.52 10.17
N SER A 281 16.99 24.99 9.03
CA SER A 281 16.20 24.91 7.79
C SER A 281 14.86 24.17 8.00
N VAL A 282 13.82 24.64 7.30
CA VAL A 282 12.49 24.03 7.30
C VAL A 282 12.37 22.95 6.21
N SER A 283 13.09 23.12 5.09
CA SER A 283 12.93 22.31 3.87
C SER A 283 14.09 21.35 3.57
N LEU A 284 15.33 21.67 3.98
CA LEU A 284 16.53 20.93 3.56
C LEU A 284 16.59 19.53 4.19
N THR A 285 16.60 18.49 3.36
CA THR A 285 16.64 17.08 3.81
C THR A 285 17.95 16.36 3.49
N SER A 286 18.73 16.85 2.53
CA SER A 286 19.88 16.14 1.96
C SER A 286 21.03 17.10 1.68
N LEU A 287 22.22 16.80 2.21
CA LEU A 287 23.42 17.63 2.10
C LEU A 287 24.65 16.78 1.75
N SER A 288 25.33 17.13 0.64
CA SER A 288 26.58 16.50 0.21
C SER A 288 27.77 17.45 0.36
N LEU A 289 28.82 16.98 1.04
CA LEU A 289 30.04 17.74 1.35
C LEU A 289 31.31 16.95 0.98
N ARG A 290 31.25 16.05 -0.02
CA ARG A 290 32.35 15.12 -0.35
C ARG A 290 33.63 15.82 -0.79
N ASN A 291 34.76 15.18 -0.53
CA ASN A 291 36.08 15.54 -1.05
C ASN A 291 36.47 17.02 -0.83
N ASN A 292 36.02 17.61 0.27
CA ASN A 292 36.26 19.02 0.62
C ASN A 292 37.54 19.26 1.44
N TRP A 293 38.23 18.18 1.84
CA TRP A 293 39.36 18.20 2.78
C TRP A 293 39.03 18.84 4.14
N ILE A 294 37.77 18.74 4.57
CA ILE A 294 37.30 19.21 5.87
C ILE A 294 38.12 18.54 6.97
N SER A 295 38.80 19.33 7.80
CA SER A 295 39.61 18.82 8.92
C SER A 295 38.74 18.50 10.14
N HIS A 296 39.20 17.60 11.00
CA HIS A 296 38.57 17.21 12.27
C HIS A 296 38.15 18.38 13.17
N ASN A 297 38.77 19.57 13.05
CA ASN A 297 38.34 20.79 13.75
C ASN A 297 36.93 21.27 13.34
N ALA A 298 36.34 20.74 12.27
CA ALA A 298 34.96 20.99 11.89
C ALA A 298 33.95 20.07 12.59
N ALA A 299 34.39 18.98 13.24
CA ALA A 299 33.49 17.95 13.75
C ALA A 299 32.41 18.46 14.74
N PRO A 300 32.68 19.42 15.64
CA PRO A 300 31.63 20.02 16.47
C PRO A 300 30.52 20.72 15.66
N TRP A 301 30.87 21.33 14.52
CA TRP A 301 29.93 22.03 13.64
C TRP A 301 29.12 21.06 12.78
N ILE A 302 29.73 19.97 12.30
CA ILE A 302 29.02 18.87 11.62
C ILE A 302 28.07 18.17 12.62
N ALA A 303 28.49 17.98 13.86
CA ALA A 303 27.61 17.48 14.92
C ALA A 303 26.46 18.46 15.21
N ALA A 304 26.70 19.76 15.24
CA ALA A 304 25.66 20.77 15.44
C ALA A 304 24.58 20.78 14.34
N MET A 305 24.95 20.49 13.08
CA MET A 305 24.00 20.29 11.96
C MET A 305 22.99 19.15 12.21
N LEU A 306 23.29 18.24 13.14
CA LEU A 306 22.48 17.04 13.44
C LEU A 306 21.72 17.13 14.79
N LEU A 307 21.78 18.25 15.51
CA LEU A 307 21.17 18.40 16.84
C LEU A 307 19.69 18.82 16.79
N ASN A 308 18.80 17.82 16.75
CA ASN A 308 17.34 17.93 16.79
C ASN A 308 16.78 18.19 18.21
N GLU A 309 17.30 19.17 18.95
CA GLU A 309 16.76 19.52 20.27
C GLU A 309 15.36 20.16 20.13
N VAL A 310 14.34 19.52 20.71
CA VAL A 310 12.99 20.08 20.82
C VAL A 310 12.94 21.03 22.01
N SER A 311 12.96 22.34 21.75
CA SER A 311 12.69 23.36 22.77
C SER A 311 11.26 23.17 23.32
N ILE A 312 11.15 22.97 24.63
CA ILE A 312 9.88 22.68 25.33
C ILE A 312 8.85 23.83 25.18
N GLU A 313 9.28 25.03 24.82
CA GLU A 313 8.41 26.20 24.60
C GLU A 313 7.60 26.13 23.29
N THR A 314 7.94 25.24 22.36
CA THR A 314 7.40 25.25 20.97
C THR A 314 6.04 24.57 20.79
N TYR A 315 5.27 24.34 21.86
CA TYR A 315 3.99 23.62 21.82
C TYR A 315 2.81 24.37 21.15
N TRP A 316 3.02 25.61 20.68
CA TRP A 316 1.96 26.51 20.18
C TRP A 316 2.19 27.05 18.76
N GLN A 317 2.95 26.36 17.91
CA GLN A 317 3.06 26.69 16.48
C GLN A 317 2.30 25.70 15.58
N PRO A 318 1.77 26.14 14.42
CA PRO A 318 1.05 25.26 13.48
C PRO A 318 1.91 24.09 12.96
N PRO A 319 1.30 22.97 12.52
CA PRO A 319 2.03 21.80 12.00
C PRO A 319 2.99 22.12 10.83
N GLU A 320 2.71 23.19 10.10
CA GLU A 320 3.50 23.71 8.97
C GLU A 320 4.92 24.14 9.37
N TYR A 321 5.17 24.46 10.65
CA TYR A 321 6.46 24.90 11.17
C TYR A 321 7.23 23.83 11.98
N GLN A 322 6.85 22.55 11.90
CA GLN A 322 7.67 21.47 12.45
C GLN A 322 9.01 21.36 11.70
N ARG A 323 10.09 21.82 12.36
CA ARG A 323 11.47 21.79 11.83
C ARG A 323 11.88 20.37 11.41
N ARG A 324 12.21 20.20 10.12
CA ARG A 324 12.62 18.91 9.55
C ARG A 324 14.15 18.84 9.48
N GLY A 325 14.76 18.27 10.51
CA GLY A 325 16.21 18.02 10.50
C GLY A 325 16.65 17.14 9.33
N ILE A 326 17.95 17.22 8.98
CA ILE A 326 18.56 16.49 7.85
C ILE A 326 18.21 15.00 7.90
N ARG A 327 17.92 14.42 6.72
CA ARG A 327 17.70 12.98 6.49
C ARG A 327 18.90 12.28 5.86
N GLN A 328 19.67 12.96 5.01
CA GLN A 328 20.87 12.40 4.37
C GLN A 328 22.05 13.35 4.53
N LEU A 329 23.18 12.85 5.04
CA LEU A 329 24.43 13.60 5.12
C LEU A 329 25.58 12.77 4.56
N ASP A 330 26.27 13.29 3.55
CA ASP A 330 27.44 12.66 2.94
C ASP A 330 28.70 13.49 3.15
N LEU A 331 29.70 12.85 3.77
CA LEU A 331 30.98 13.44 4.17
C LEU A 331 32.18 12.75 3.50
N THR A 332 31.95 11.93 2.46
CA THR A 332 32.95 11.06 1.84
C THR A 332 34.27 11.79 1.52
N GLY A 333 35.42 11.21 1.86
CA GLY A 333 36.74 11.73 1.47
C GLY A 333 37.21 12.99 2.21
N ASN A 334 36.69 13.25 3.42
CA ASN A 334 37.16 14.33 4.30
C ASN A 334 38.13 13.82 5.39
N ASN A 335 38.85 14.70 6.08
CA ASN A 335 39.85 14.32 7.09
C ASN A 335 39.28 14.41 8.51
N LEU A 336 38.44 13.44 8.87
CA LEU A 336 37.61 13.45 10.08
C LEU A 336 38.17 12.58 11.23
N GLN A 337 39.51 12.47 11.32
CA GLN A 337 40.28 11.60 12.24
C GLN A 337 39.84 11.56 13.72
N HIS A 338 39.23 12.62 14.24
CA HIS A 338 38.78 12.72 15.64
C HIS A 338 37.28 13.05 15.78
N ALA A 339 36.49 12.86 14.71
CA ALA A 339 35.16 13.46 14.61
C ALA A 339 34.02 12.72 15.32
N ALA A 340 34.14 11.42 15.61
CA ALA A 340 32.96 10.65 16.03
C ALA A 340 32.49 10.89 17.46
N VAL A 341 33.33 11.37 18.40
CA VAL A 341 32.82 11.70 19.74
C VAL A 341 31.73 12.80 19.66
N PRO A 342 31.96 13.92 18.92
CA PRO A 342 30.89 14.84 18.54
C PRO A 342 29.74 14.20 17.74
N LEU A 343 30.03 13.47 16.64
CA LEU A 343 28.97 12.95 15.75
C LEU A 343 28.06 11.92 16.45
N ALA A 344 28.63 11.01 17.23
CA ALA A 344 27.91 9.97 17.95
C ALA A 344 27.07 10.56 19.09
N GLN A 345 27.55 11.63 19.74
CA GLN A 345 26.74 12.38 20.71
C GLN A 345 25.58 13.14 20.03
N ALA A 346 25.73 13.61 18.79
CA ALA A 346 24.62 14.20 18.03
C ALA A 346 23.61 13.12 17.57
N LEU A 347 24.09 11.97 17.08
CA LEU A 347 23.26 10.84 16.66
C LEU A 347 22.39 10.28 17.80
N TYR A 348 22.85 10.35 19.05
CA TYR A 348 22.08 9.97 20.25
C TYR A 348 20.75 10.73 20.37
N SER A 349 20.76 12.04 20.09
CA SER A 349 19.58 12.91 20.18
C SER A 349 18.90 13.16 18.83
N ASN A 350 19.36 12.50 17.75
CA ASN A 350 18.82 12.73 16.42
C ASN A 350 17.61 11.82 16.13
N SER A 351 16.63 12.40 15.43
CA SER A 351 15.31 11.84 15.15
C SER A 351 14.88 11.99 13.69
N SER A 352 15.81 12.34 12.80
CA SER A 352 15.54 12.65 11.39
C SER A 352 16.48 11.98 10.40
N LEU A 353 17.73 11.71 10.80
CA LEU A 353 18.77 11.20 9.92
C LEU A 353 18.48 9.74 9.59
N VAL A 354 18.45 9.46 8.29
CA VAL A 354 18.16 8.16 7.65
C VAL A 354 19.42 7.57 7.05
N GLN A 355 20.33 8.41 6.54
CA GLN A 355 21.55 7.99 5.88
C GLN A 355 22.74 8.86 6.32
N LEU A 356 23.85 8.21 6.69
CA LEU A 356 25.12 8.86 6.99
C LEU A 356 26.26 8.15 6.26
N VAL A 357 26.98 8.88 5.39
CA VAL A 357 28.11 8.32 4.63
C VAL A 357 29.42 8.97 5.10
N LEU A 358 30.32 8.15 5.64
CA LEU A 358 31.64 8.53 6.17
C LEU A 358 32.78 7.86 5.40
N ASP A 359 32.53 7.42 4.16
CA ASP A 359 33.49 6.67 3.36
C ASP A 359 34.80 7.45 3.14
N ASN A 360 35.95 6.76 3.16
CA ASN A 360 37.28 7.35 3.01
C ASN A 360 37.57 8.54 3.96
N CYS A 361 36.94 8.61 5.14
CA CYS A 361 37.13 9.72 6.09
C CYS A 361 38.45 9.67 6.91
N GLN A 362 39.39 8.80 6.51
CA GLN A 362 40.74 8.63 7.06
C GLN A 362 40.80 8.44 8.58
N ILE A 363 39.92 7.63 9.18
CA ILE A 363 39.98 7.38 10.63
C ILE A 363 41.17 6.44 10.94
N ARG A 364 42.27 7.03 11.41
CA ARG A 364 43.51 6.32 11.79
C ARG A 364 43.28 5.28 12.88
N SER A 365 43.98 4.14 12.83
CA SER A 365 43.85 3.00 13.76
C SER A 365 43.69 3.34 15.27
N GLU A 366 44.59 4.13 15.85
CA GLU A 366 44.50 4.55 17.27
C GLU A 366 43.29 5.43 17.54
N GLY A 367 42.95 6.30 16.59
CA GLY A 367 41.70 7.04 16.57
C GLY A 367 40.50 6.11 16.41
N CYS A 368 40.62 5.06 15.59
CA CYS A 368 39.61 4.05 15.25
C CYS A 368 39.25 3.15 16.43
N ALA A 369 40.17 2.87 17.35
CA ALA A 369 39.86 2.21 18.61
C ALA A 369 38.91 3.08 19.45
N ILE A 370 39.23 4.37 19.63
CA ILE A 370 38.37 5.33 20.33
C ILE A 370 37.11 5.66 19.51
N LEU A 371 37.18 5.63 18.19
CA LEU A 371 36.06 5.89 17.28
C LEU A 371 35.05 4.75 17.37
N ALA A 372 35.54 3.51 17.34
CA ALA A 372 34.75 2.31 17.52
C ALA A 372 34.24 2.24 18.96
N GLU A 373 35.03 2.53 19.99
CA GLU A 373 34.55 2.50 21.38
C GLU A 373 33.51 3.59 21.67
N ALA A 374 33.69 4.81 21.14
CA ALA A 374 32.70 5.87 21.22
C ALA A 374 31.46 5.58 20.35
N LEU A 375 31.64 4.98 19.16
CA LEU A 375 30.53 4.49 18.35
C LEU A 375 29.86 3.27 19.01
N ILE A 376 30.54 2.37 19.73
CA ILE A 376 29.89 1.28 20.48
C ILE A 376 29.07 1.88 21.62
N GLN A 377 29.69 2.74 22.43
CA GLN A 377 29.05 3.30 23.61
C GLN A 377 27.86 4.18 23.24
N ALA A 378 27.94 4.86 22.09
CA ALA A 378 26.80 5.49 21.46
C ALA A 378 25.84 4.46 20.85
N LEU A 379 26.23 3.54 19.98
CA LEU A 379 25.32 2.58 19.32
C LEU A 379 24.53 1.75 20.36
N LYS A 380 25.14 1.34 21.49
CA LYS A 380 24.49 0.68 22.65
C LYS A 380 23.55 1.58 23.49
N THR A 381 23.47 2.89 23.23
CA THR A 381 22.62 3.83 24.00
C THR A 381 21.75 4.73 23.12
N ALA A 382 22.29 5.19 22.00
CA ALA A 382 21.67 5.93 20.91
C ALA A 382 20.71 5.08 20.07
N LEU A 383 21.08 3.88 19.59
CA LEU A 383 20.16 3.08 18.75
C LEU A 383 18.94 2.55 19.51
N ALA A 384 19.01 2.54 20.85
CA ALA A 384 17.85 2.29 21.70
C ALA A 384 16.79 3.42 21.62
N GLN A 385 17.14 4.60 21.10
CA GLN A 385 16.26 5.79 20.99
C GLN A 385 16.16 6.36 19.57
N ASN A 386 17.27 6.51 18.85
CA ASN A 386 17.32 6.84 17.43
C ASN A 386 16.84 5.64 16.61
N ARG A 387 15.59 5.73 16.16
CA ARG A 387 14.92 4.73 15.31
C ARG A 387 14.99 5.04 13.82
N THR A 388 15.68 6.10 13.40
CA THR A 388 15.60 6.61 12.02
C THR A 388 16.80 6.27 11.14
N LEU A 389 17.99 6.04 11.70
CA LEU A 389 19.17 5.74 10.88
C LEU A 389 19.06 4.33 10.26
N LEU A 390 18.91 4.28 8.93
CA LEU A 390 18.73 3.06 8.13
C LEU A 390 19.99 2.67 7.35
N ASP A 391 20.83 3.63 6.94
CA ASP A 391 22.02 3.40 6.12
C ASP A 391 23.28 4.08 6.71
N LEU A 392 24.37 3.32 6.80
CA LEU A 392 25.65 3.76 7.35
C LEU A 392 26.82 3.31 6.46
N GLY A 393 27.44 4.26 5.76
CA GLY A 393 28.66 4.06 4.97
C GLY A 393 29.92 4.27 5.81
N LEU A 394 30.77 3.24 5.88
CA LEU A 394 32.10 3.25 6.53
C LEU A 394 33.16 2.62 5.61
N ALA A 395 32.99 2.67 4.29
CA ALA A 395 33.92 2.06 3.34
C ALA A 395 35.27 2.79 3.32
N GLU A 396 36.37 2.06 3.18
CA GLU A 396 37.73 2.62 3.06
C GLU A 396 38.15 3.55 4.23
N THR A 397 37.51 3.41 5.40
CA THR A 397 37.70 4.31 6.57
C THR A 397 38.93 4.02 7.41
N GLY A 398 39.47 2.80 7.38
CA GLY A 398 40.62 2.36 8.16
C GLY A 398 40.30 1.36 9.29
N LEU A 399 39.10 0.76 9.29
CA LEU A 399 38.63 -0.16 10.34
C LEU A 399 39.43 -1.48 10.37
N ASP A 400 39.60 -2.02 11.58
CA ASP A 400 40.25 -3.31 11.83
C ASP A 400 39.31 -4.35 12.47
N SER A 401 39.86 -5.49 12.88
CA SER A 401 39.06 -6.56 13.49
C SER A 401 38.45 -6.19 14.85
N SER A 402 39.07 -5.29 15.62
CA SER A 402 38.52 -4.83 16.90
C SER A 402 37.26 -3.99 16.65
N ALA A 403 37.31 -3.08 15.68
CA ALA A 403 36.17 -2.27 15.25
C ALA A 403 35.05 -3.10 14.59
N ALA A 404 35.39 -4.22 13.93
CA ALA A 404 34.40 -5.15 13.39
C ALA A 404 33.69 -5.98 14.48
N ILE A 405 34.42 -6.45 15.50
CA ILE A 405 33.84 -7.15 16.67
C ILE A 405 32.96 -6.19 17.48
N ALA A 406 33.46 -4.98 17.70
CA ALA A 406 32.75 -3.86 18.32
C ALA A 406 31.37 -3.60 17.69
N LEU A 407 31.32 -3.42 16.37
CA LEU A 407 30.05 -3.28 15.66
C LEU A 407 29.16 -4.50 15.86
N ALA A 408 29.72 -5.72 15.74
CA ALA A 408 29.01 -6.98 15.93
C ALA A 408 28.38 -7.15 17.34
N GLU A 409 28.89 -6.52 18.39
CA GLU A 409 28.20 -6.51 19.69
C GLU A 409 26.92 -5.65 19.69
N SER A 410 26.85 -4.62 18.83
CA SER A 410 25.74 -3.65 18.83
C SER A 410 24.59 -3.99 17.88
N LEU A 411 24.84 -4.78 16.82
CA LEU A 411 23.79 -5.10 15.83
C LEU A 411 22.60 -5.89 16.40
N PRO A 412 22.74 -6.85 17.35
CA PRO A 412 21.60 -7.61 17.88
C PRO A 412 20.59 -6.75 18.65
N GLU A 413 21.03 -5.60 19.18
CA GLU A 413 20.17 -4.62 19.86
C GLU A 413 19.70 -3.50 18.93
N ASN A 414 20.18 -3.45 17.68
CA ASN A 414 19.73 -2.47 16.70
C ASN A 414 18.38 -2.88 16.09
N CYS A 415 17.46 -1.91 16.00
CA CYS A 415 16.14 -2.08 15.39
C CYS A 415 15.87 -1.09 14.22
N SER A 416 16.91 -0.53 13.58
CA SER A 416 16.76 0.52 12.55
C SER A 416 17.64 0.32 11.31
N LEU A 417 18.88 -0.12 11.49
CA LEU A 417 19.89 -0.15 10.44
C LEU A 417 19.58 -1.29 9.48
N THR A 418 19.41 -0.96 8.20
CA THR A 418 19.11 -1.90 7.11
C THR A 418 20.28 -2.09 6.16
N ARG A 419 21.19 -1.11 6.09
CA ARG A 419 22.39 -1.12 5.24
C ARG A 419 23.62 -0.67 6.04
N LEU A 420 24.69 -1.45 5.93
CA LEU A 420 26.00 -1.17 6.53
C LEU A 420 27.09 -1.46 5.49
N ASP A 421 27.97 -0.50 5.21
CA ASP A 421 29.08 -0.72 4.27
C ASP A 421 30.43 -0.68 4.99
N LEU A 422 31.10 -1.83 5.10
CA LEU A 422 32.44 -1.98 5.67
C LEU A 422 33.47 -2.35 4.60
N SER A 423 33.13 -2.21 3.31
CA SER A 423 34.00 -2.58 2.20
C SER A 423 35.32 -1.78 2.21
N ARG A 424 36.35 -2.30 1.51
CA ARG A 424 37.66 -1.64 1.35
C ARG A 424 38.45 -1.35 2.64
N ASN A 425 38.03 -1.86 3.80
CA ASN A 425 38.83 -1.89 5.02
C ASN A 425 39.71 -3.16 5.06
N PRO A 426 41.02 -3.12 4.75
CA PRO A 426 41.85 -4.33 4.61
C PRO A 426 42.31 -4.93 5.95
N SER A 427 42.23 -4.16 7.04
CA SER A 427 42.67 -4.57 8.38
C SER A 427 41.65 -5.47 9.11
N ILE A 428 40.47 -5.68 8.52
CA ILE A 428 39.47 -6.61 9.04
C ILE A 428 39.88 -8.05 8.68
N THR A 429 40.41 -8.76 9.67
CA THR A 429 40.79 -10.17 9.55
C THR A 429 39.57 -11.09 9.70
N MET A 430 39.76 -12.39 9.46
CA MET A 430 38.72 -13.41 9.58
C MET A 430 38.00 -13.40 10.95
N ALA A 431 38.65 -12.95 12.03
CA ALA A 431 38.02 -12.83 13.35
C ALA A 431 36.85 -11.81 13.35
N GLY A 432 37.04 -10.64 12.74
CA GLY A 432 35.99 -9.63 12.61
C GLY A 432 34.85 -10.10 11.70
N VAL A 433 35.20 -10.74 10.58
CA VAL A 433 34.22 -11.35 9.65
C VAL A 433 33.38 -12.42 10.35
N MET A 434 33.98 -13.25 11.22
CA MET A 434 33.26 -14.27 11.99
C MET A 434 32.35 -13.67 13.07
N ALA A 435 32.78 -12.63 13.78
CA ALA A 435 31.95 -11.95 14.78
C ALA A 435 30.69 -11.35 14.14
N LEU A 436 30.85 -10.60 13.04
CA LEU A 436 29.73 -10.06 12.26
C LEU A 436 28.82 -11.19 11.74
N ALA A 437 29.38 -12.28 11.19
CA ALA A 437 28.59 -13.42 10.69
C ALA A 437 27.85 -14.25 11.77
N ILE A 438 28.18 -14.06 13.05
CA ILE A 438 27.40 -14.58 14.19
C ILE A 438 26.32 -13.55 14.58
N SER A 439 26.72 -12.29 14.75
CA SER A 439 25.85 -11.18 15.14
C SER A 439 24.65 -10.97 14.20
N ILE A 440 24.85 -11.04 12.89
CA ILE A 440 23.79 -10.87 11.88
C ILE A 440 22.76 -12.03 11.91
N LYS A 441 23.05 -13.16 12.59
CA LYS A 441 22.04 -14.21 12.86
C LYS A 441 21.09 -13.84 14.02
N MET A 442 21.38 -12.75 14.73
CA MET A 442 20.63 -12.25 15.90
C MET A 442 20.08 -10.83 15.66
N ASN A 443 20.22 -10.30 14.44
CA ASN A 443 19.65 -9.02 14.02
C ASN A 443 18.71 -9.27 12.83
N ASP A 444 17.47 -8.78 12.93
CA ASP A 444 16.43 -8.95 11.91
C ASP A 444 16.32 -7.77 10.92
N THR A 445 17.11 -6.70 11.09
CA THR A 445 16.96 -5.46 10.32
C THR A 445 17.96 -5.31 9.17
N ILE A 446 19.18 -5.83 9.30
CA ILE A 446 20.24 -5.65 8.29
C ILE A 446 19.95 -6.51 7.05
N THR A 447 19.61 -5.81 5.97
CA THR A 447 19.35 -6.36 4.64
C THR A 447 20.59 -6.37 3.74
N PHE A 448 21.54 -5.47 3.99
CA PHE A 448 22.78 -5.32 3.24
C PHE A 448 23.98 -5.13 4.18
N LEU A 449 25.00 -5.98 4.00
CA LEU A 449 26.34 -5.77 4.51
C LEU A 449 27.36 -6.03 3.39
N ASP A 450 28.24 -5.06 3.12
CA ASP A 450 29.47 -5.28 2.34
C ASP A 450 30.69 -5.31 3.28
N ILE A 451 31.63 -6.20 3.01
CA ILE A 451 32.82 -6.46 3.83
C ILE A 451 33.89 -7.20 3.04
N ASN A 452 35.15 -6.80 3.21
CA ASN A 452 36.30 -7.50 2.64
C ASN A 452 36.46 -8.92 3.21
N ILE A 453 36.62 -9.93 2.34
CA ILE A 453 36.94 -11.30 2.72
C ILE A 453 38.43 -11.58 2.44
N PRO A 454 39.28 -11.84 3.46
CA PRO A 454 40.71 -12.13 3.26
C PRO A 454 40.96 -13.41 2.44
N GLN A 455 41.77 -13.31 1.37
CA GLN A 455 41.91 -14.34 0.32
C GLN A 455 42.65 -15.66 0.71
N LYS A 456 42.94 -15.94 1.99
CA LYS A 456 43.70 -17.17 2.35
C LYS A 456 42.86 -18.44 2.21
N ILE A 457 43.34 -19.32 1.33
CA ILE A 457 42.57 -20.35 0.60
C ILE A 457 41.85 -21.40 1.48
N MET A 458 42.32 -21.69 2.71
CA MET A 458 41.68 -22.72 3.56
C MET A 458 40.26 -22.38 4.04
N HIS A 459 39.82 -21.11 3.97
CA HIS A 459 38.47 -20.72 4.40
C HIS A 459 37.36 -20.90 3.36
N ALA A 460 37.62 -21.57 2.22
CA ALA A 460 36.62 -21.72 1.14
C ALA A 460 35.27 -22.35 1.57
N LEU A 461 35.28 -23.27 2.55
CA LEU A 461 34.05 -23.83 3.13
C LEU A 461 33.32 -22.82 4.05
N SER A 462 34.06 -22.10 4.90
CA SER A 462 33.51 -21.01 5.74
C SER A 462 32.93 -19.88 4.88
N ALA A 463 33.65 -19.46 3.84
CA ALA A 463 33.19 -18.47 2.88
C ALA A 463 31.96 -18.93 2.09
N ARG A 464 31.86 -20.21 1.71
CA ARG A 464 30.63 -20.77 1.12
C ARG A 464 29.46 -20.78 2.10
N TYR A 465 29.70 -21.01 3.39
CA TYR A 465 28.66 -20.94 4.42
C TYR A 465 28.21 -19.48 4.66
N VAL A 466 29.14 -18.54 4.73
CA VAL A 466 28.84 -17.09 4.79
C VAL A 466 28.10 -16.63 3.54
N LEU A 467 28.52 -16.99 2.32
CA LEU A 467 27.83 -16.64 1.07
C LEU A 467 26.44 -17.30 0.95
N ARG A 468 26.25 -18.51 1.49
CA ARG A 468 24.93 -19.17 1.57
C ARG A 468 23.99 -18.40 2.50
N ASN A 469 24.49 -17.88 3.61
CA ASN A 469 23.71 -17.05 4.53
C ASN A 469 23.53 -15.61 3.99
N ALA A 470 24.53 -15.02 3.34
CA ALA A 470 24.42 -13.71 2.70
C ALA A 470 23.37 -13.69 1.57
N ARG A 471 23.15 -14.82 0.87
CA ARG A 471 22.00 -14.99 -0.04
C ARG A 471 20.65 -15.13 0.67
N TYR A 472 20.63 -15.52 1.94
CA TYR A 472 19.45 -15.51 2.81
C TYR A 472 19.11 -14.05 3.21
N PHE A 473 20.11 -13.26 3.63
CA PHE A 473 19.92 -11.85 3.96
C PHE A 473 19.63 -10.97 2.73
N ALA A 474 20.32 -11.19 1.61
CA ALA A 474 20.02 -10.51 0.34
C ALA A 474 18.66 -10.89 -0.29
N SER A 475 17.96 -11.90 0.25
CA SER A 475 16.55 -12.18 -0.08
C SER A 475 15.56 -11.73 1.01
N ALA A 476 16.02 -11.42 2.23
CA ALA A 476 15.27 -10.58 3.17
C ALA A 476 15.21 -9.11 2.69
N ALA A 477 16.27 -8.63 2.02
CA ALA A 477 16.30 -7.35 1.29
C ALA A 477 15.23 -7.21 0.18
N GLN A 478 14.65 -8.35 -0.25
CA GLN A 478 13.56 -8.42 -1.21
C GLN A 478 12.18 -8.55 -0.53
N GLY A 479 12.07 -8.10 0.72
CA GLY A 479 10.85 -8.15 1.51
C GLY A 479 10.49 -9.54 2.03
N PRO A 480 9.51 -9.64 2.95
CA PRO A 480 9.12 -10.91 3.57
C PRO A 480 8.64 -11.94 2.54
N SER A 481 7.99 -11.49 1.46
CA SER A 481 7.46 -12.34 0.38
C SER A 481 8.57 -13.13 -0.36
N ALA A 482 9.68 -12.48 -0.73
CA ALA A 482 10.79 -13.14 -1.41
C ALA A 482 11.52 -14.16 -0.52
N SER A 483 11.71 -13.85 0.77
CA SER A 483 12.28 -14.76 1.75
C SER A 483 11.41 -16.03 1.92
N ARG A 484 10.08 -15.88 2.03
CA ARG A 484 9.13 -17.00 2.08
C ARG A 484 9.16 -17.84 0.80
N LEU A 485 9.24 -17.22 -0.38
CA LEU A 485 9.41 -17.91 -1.67
C LEU A 485 10.71 -18.74 -1.73
N MET A 486 11.82 -18.24 -1.16
CA MET A 486 13.09 -18.98 -1.16
C MET A 486 13.05 -20.20 -0.22
N LYS A 487 12.37 -20.08 0.93
CA LYS A 487 12.06 -21.24 1.81
C LYS A 487 11.23 -22.28 1.04
N LEU A 488 10.19 -21.85 0.32
CA LEU A 488 9.32 -22.75 -0.44
C LEU A 488 10.08 -23.47 -1.57
N ARG A 489 10.91 -22.77 -2.34
CA ARG A 489 11.77 -23.37 -3.38
C ARG A 489 12.76 -24.40 -2.82
N THR A 490 13.20 -24.22 -1.58
CA THR A 490 14.05 -25.20 -0.87
C THR A 490 13.25 -26.45 -0.52
N ALA A 491 12.06 -26.30 0.07
CA ALA A 491 11.16 -27.42 0.37
C ALA A 491 10.71 -28.20 -0.89
N MET A 492 10.52 -27.52 -2.02
CA MET A 492 10.24 -28.15 -3.33
C MET A 492 11.41 -29.05 -3.78
N ALA A 493 12.66 -28.62 -3.61
CA ALA A 493 13.82 -29.42 -3.96
C ALA A 493 13.93 -30.69 -3.08
N GLU A 494 13.86 -30.53 -1.75
CA GLU A 494 13.91 -31.64 -0.78
C GLU A 494 12.75 -32.65 -0.97
N CYS A 495 11.54 -32.16 -1.26
CA CYS A 495 10.40 -33.02 -1.55
C CYS A 495 10.60 -33.83 -2.84
N SER A 496 11.28 -33.27 -3.84
CA SER A 496 11.63 -34.04 -5.04
C SER A 496 12.67 -35.12 -4.77
N GLU A 497 13.75 -34.82 -4.04
CA GLU A 497 14.78 -35.81 -3.72
C GLU A 497 14.19 -37.04 -3.00
N LYS A 498 13.14 -36.84 -2.19
CA LYS A 498 12.36 -37.91 -1.56
C LYS A 498 11.53 -38.74 -2.57
N LEU A 499 10.86 -38.10 -3.53
CA LEU A 499 10.13 -38.80 -4.61
C LEU A 499 11.09 -39.58 -5.54
N ASP A 500 12.22 -38.95 -5.90
CA ASP A 500 13.32 -39.54 -6.68
C ASP A 500 13.94 -40.77 -5.99
N ALA A 501 14.01 -40.77 -4.66
CA ALA A 501 14.50 -41.91 -3.87
C ALA A 501 13.44 -43.02 -3.78
N PHE A 502 12.18 -42.67 -3.48
CA PHE A 502 11.09 -43.64 -3.37
C PHE A 502 10.89 -44.43 -4.68
N GLY A 503 10.88 -43.74 -5.83
CA GLY A 503 10.75 -44.37 -7.15
C GLY A 503 11.91 -45.30 -7.55
N ARG A 504 13.06 -45.25 -6.85
CA ARG A 504 14.15 -46.24 -7.01
C ARG A 504 13.96 -47.48 -6.14
N SER A 505 13.24 -47.37 -5.02
CA SER A 505 12.94 -48.49 -4.13
C SER A 505 11.77 -49.36 -4.60
N SER A 506 10.84 -48.80 -5.38
CA SER A 506 9.60 -49.47 -5.82
C SER A 506 9.74 -50.41 -7.03
N GLY A 507 10.96 -50.76 -7.44
CA GLY A 507 11.23 -51.76 -8.50
C GLY A 507 10.83 -51.39 -9.94
N THR A 508 10.22 -50.23 -10.16
CA THR A 508 9.78 -49.76 -11.49
C THR A 508 10.94 -49.31 -12.37
N SER A 509 10.91 -49.70 -13.65
CA SER A 509 11.98 -49.50 -14.65
C SER A 509 12.57 -48.08 -14.70
N PRO A 510 13.91 -47.91 -14.85
CA PRO A 510 14.60 -46.66 -14.58
C PRO A 510 14.36 -45.57 -15.65
N ALA A 511 13.29 -44.79 -15.46
CA ALA A 511 13.07 -43.51 -16.11
C ALA A 511 14.14 -42.49 -15.66
N ARG A 512 15.29 -42.48 -16.34
CA ARG A 512 16.40 -41.54 -16.07
C ARG A 512 15.92 -40.09 -16.11
N HIS A 513 16.20 -39.35 -15.04
CA HIS A 513 15.78 -37.96 -14.78
C HIS A 513 14.29 -37.80 -14.48
N VAL A 514 13.87 -38.19 -13.27
CA VAL A 514 13.03 -37.26 -12.51
C VAL A 514 13.89 -36.00 -12.24
N ARG A 515 13.27 -34.84 -12.23
CA ARG A 515 13.92 -33.53 -12.03
C ARG A 515 13.24 -32.83 -10.87
N PRO A 516 13.97 -31.97 -10.11
CA PRO A 516 13.43 -31.33 -8.92
C PRO A 516 12.07 -30.68 -9.20
N ILE A 517 11.08 -30.90 -8.32
CA ILE A 517 9.70 -30.37 -8.42
C ILE A 517 9.76 -28.94 -8.92
N SER A 518 9.28 -28.73 -10.15
CA SER A 518 9.51 -27.47 -10.87
C SER A 518 8.41 -26.45 -10.60
N ARG A 519 7.29 -26.86 -10.00
CA ARG A 519 6.12 -26.01 -9.77
C ARG A 519 5.23 -26.46 -8.61
N LEU A 520 4.68 -25.49 -7.89
CA LEU A 520 3.52 -25.63 -6.99
C LEU A 520 2.39 -24.73 -7.49
N THR A 521 1.15 -25.21 -7.38
CA THR A 521 -0.06 -24.38 -7.45
C THR A 521 -0.65 -24.23 -6.06
N TYR A 522 -1.13 -23.02 -5.75
CA TYR A 522 -1.74 -22.69 -4.47
C TYR A 522 -2.92 -21.75 -4.66
N LYS A 523 -4.14 -22.27 -4.51
CA LYS A 523 -5.38 -21.49 -4.38
C LYS A 523 -5.71 -21.22 -2.91
N PRO A 524 -6.48 -20.15 -2.57
CA PRO A 524 -7.17 -20.10 -1.29
C PRO A 524 -7.98 -21.39 -1.12
N LEU A 525 -8.14 -21.80 0.13
CA LEU A 525 -8.75 -23.05 0.50
C LEU A 525 -10.27 -23.02 0.26
N LYS A 526 -10.70 -23.27 -0.98
CA LYS A 526 -12.10 -23.61 -1.32
C LYS A 526 -12.49 -25.03 -0.83
N ASN A 527 -11.84 -25.53 0.22
CA ASN A 527 -12.41 -26.64 0.96
C ASN A 527 -13.69 -26.12 1.57
N ALA A 528 -14.77 -26.81 1.23
CA ALA A 528 -16.11 -26.40 1.58
C ALA A 528 -16.59 -25.08 0.96
N GLN A 529 -16.01 -24.69 -0.19
CA GLN A 529 -16.43 -23.61 -1.10
C GLN A 529 -16.47 -22.16 -0.57
N SER A 530 -16.12 -21.89 0.69
CA SER A 530 -16.22 -20.54 1.27
C SER A 530 -15.41 -19.46 0.52
N GLU A 531 -15.98 -18.24 0.44
CA GLU A 531 -15.29 -17.04 -0.10
C GLU A 531 -14.16 -16.59 0.85
N TYR A 532 -14.41 -16.65 2.16
CA TYR A 532 -13.45 -16.40 3.23
C TYR A 532 -12.77 -17.69 3.68
N THR A 533 -11.50 -17.60 4.11
CA THR A 533 -10.73 -18.71 4.68
C THR A 533 -10.19 -18.38 6.07
N ALA A 534 -10.13 -19.39 6.94
CA ALA A 534 -9.56 -19.24 8.28
C ALA A 534 -8.08 -18.90 8.22
N GLU A 535 -7.56 -18.23 9.26
CA GLU A 535 -6.19 -17.69 9.24
C GLU A 535 -5.11 -18.79 9.13
N CYS A 536 -5.37 -19.99 9.67
CA CYS A 536 -4.53 -21.18 9.50
C CYS A 536 -4.40 -21.64 8.03
N ASP A 537 -5.29 -21.18 7.15
CA ASP A 537 -5.49 -21.63 5.77
C ASP A 537 -5.23 -20.53 4.72
N ASN A 538 -5.03 -19.29 5.18
CA ASN A 538 -4.63 -18.10 4.40
C ASN A 538 -3.18 -18.18 3.85
N ARG A 539 -2.70 -19.39 3.54
CA ARG A 539 -1.30 -19.63 3.14
C ARG A 539 -0.92 -18.95 1.81
N ARG A 540 -1.89 -18.60 0.96
CA ARG A 540 -1.70 -17.75 -0.23
C ARG A 540 -1.26 -16.34 0.16
N ALA A 541 -2.02 -15.67 1.04
CA ALA A 541 -1.67 -14.35 1.56
C ALA A 541 -0.35 -14.38 2.33
N TRP A 542 -0.09 -15.47 3.08
CA TRP A 542 1.20 -15.66 3.73
C TRP A 542 2.37 -15.75 2.73
N ILE A 543 2.27 -16.57 1.67
CA ILE A 543 3.39 -16.76 0.73
C ILE A 543 3.63 -15.55 -0.18
N SER A 544 2.58 -14.80 -0.58
CA SER A 544 2.71 -13.71 -1.55
C SER A 544 2.64 -12.30 -0.96
N GLY A 545 1.91 -12.10 0.14
CA GLY A 545 1.48 -10.79 0.66
C GLY A 545 0.06 -10.41 0.24
N PHE A 546 -0.50 -11.00 -0.82
CA PHE A 546 -1.80 -10.60 -1.37
C PHE A 546 -2.99 -11.21 -0.61
N THR A 547 -3.89 -10.35 -0.08
CA THR A 547 -4.91 -10.71 0.92
C THR A 547 -6.30 -11.00 0.34
N GLY A 548 -6.73 -10.31 -0.74
CA GLY A 548 -8.10 -10.41 -1.32
C GLY A 548 -8.60 -11.84 -1.61
N SER A 549 -9.93 -12.07 -1.54
CA SER A 549 -10.52 -13.43 -1.50
C SER A 549 -10.01 -14.38 -2.59
N ALA A 550 -10.00 -13.94 -3.86
CA ALA A 550 -9.71 -14.79 -5.01
C ALA A 550 -8.26 -14.68 -5.51
N GLY A 551 -7.63 -15.81 -5.82
CA GLY A 551 -6.43 -15.84 -6.66
C GLY A 551 -5.60 -17.12 -6.56
N CYS A 552 -4.93 -17.51 -7.66
CA CYS A 552 -4.06 -18.69 -7.72
C CYS A 552 -2.59 -18.25 -7.73
N ALA A 553 -1.85 -18.55 -6.67
CA ALA A 553 -0.41 -18.42 -6.63
C ALA A 553 0.26 -19.64 -7.30
N VAL A 554 1.20 -19.39 -8.21
CA VAL A 554 1.90 -20.43 -8.97
C VAL A 554 3.41 -20.19 -8.88
N VAL A 555 4.10 -21.00 -8.08
CA VAL A 555 5.52 -20.82 -7.74
C VAL A 555 6.36 -21.83 -8.50
N THR A 556 7.42 -21.37 -9.15
CA THR A 556 8.43 -22.21 -9.82
C THR A 556 9.80 -22.04 -9.15
N GLN A 557 10.78 -22.85 -9.54
CA GLN A 557 12.18 -22.70 -9.09
C GLN A 557 12.82 -21.35 -9.47
N LYS A 558 12.27 -20.61 -10.44
CA LYS A 558 12.84 -19.34 -10.94
C LYS A 558 11.90 -18.14 -10.83
N THR A 559 10.59 -18.38 -10.92
CA THR A 559 9.54 -17.34 -11.00
C THR A 559 8.45 -17.60 -9.96
N ALA A 560 7.61 -16.62 -9.70
CA ALA A 560 6.33 -16.80 -9.02
C ALA A 560 5.30 -15.89 -9.71
N ALA A 561 4.09 -16.38 -9.92
CA ALA A 561 3.01 -15.63 -10.56
C ALA A 561 1.75 -15.72 -9.70
N LEU A 562 1.03 -14.61 -9.54
CA LEU A 562 -0.27 -14.57 -8.89
C LEU A 562 -1.34 -14.26 -9.94
N PHE A 563 -2.27 -15.18 -10.11
CA PHE A 563 -3.47 -15.01 -10.92
C PHE A 563 -4.60 -14.49 -10.04
N THR A 564 -5.34 -13.48 -10.47
CA THR A 564 -6.56 -13.01 -9.79
C THR A 564 -7.49 -12.29 -10.77
N ASP A 565 -8.73 -12.06 -10.35
CA ASP A 565 -9.81 -11.45 -11.14
C ASP A 565 -9.88 -9.92 -11.02
N GLY A 566 -10.75 -9.31 -11.83
CA GLY A 566 -10.85 -7.86 -12.02
C GLY A 566 -11.12 -7.04 -10.75
N ARG A 567 -11.70 -7.64 -9.70
CA ARG A 567 -11.92 -6.98 -8.39
C ARG A 567 -10.60 -6.62 -7.69
N TYR A 568 -9.55 -7.38 -7.98
CA TYR A 568 -8.30 -7.41 -7.21
C TYR A 568 -7.08 -6.87 -7.97
N PHE A 569 -7.25 -6.38 -9.21
CA PHE A 569 -6.12 -5.91 -10.02
C PHE A 569 -5.32 -4.77 -9.38
N LEU A 570 -6.00 -3.82 -8.71
CA LEU A 570 -5.34 -2.67 -8.08
C LEU A 570 -4.71 -3.05 -6.73
N GLN A 571 -5.48 -3.74 -5.86
CA GLN A 571 -4.96 -4.29 -4.59
C GLN A 571 -3.74 -5.18 -4.81
N ALA A 572 -3.79 -6.15 -5.75
CA ALA A 572 -2.66 -7.03 -6.02
C ALA A 572 -1.46 -6.30 -6.66
N SER A 573 -1.67 -5.14 -7.31
CA SER A 573 -0.58 -4.26 -7.75
C SER A 573 0.06 -3.44 -6.61
N GLN A 574 -0.59 -3.34 -5.45
CA GLN A 574 -0.11 -2.64 -4.26
C GLN A 574 0.50 -3.60 -3.22
N GLU A 575 -0.11 -4.78 -3.03
CA GLU A 575 0.29 -5.77 -2.01
C GLU A 575 1.42 -6.73 -2.43
N LEU A 576 1.60 -6.98 -3.74
CA LEU A 576 2.67 -7.86 -4.23
C LEU A 576 3.98 -7.11 -4.40
N ASP A 577 5.09 -7.71 -3.96
CA ASP A 577 6.42 -7.23 -4.36
C ASP A 577 6.67 -7.56 -5.86
N PRO A 578 6.77 -6.55 -6.75
CA PRO A 578 6.91 -6.76 -8.19
C PRO A 578 8.27 -7.35 -8.59
N ARG A 579 9.26 -7.37 -7.67
CA ARG A 579 10.57 -8.03 -7.86
C ARG A 579 10.46 -9.54 -7.66
N ALA A 580 9.44 -9.99 -6.94
CA ALA A 580 9.25 -11.39 -6.53
C ALA A 580 8.08 -12.09 -7.26
N TRP A 581 7.01 -11.34 -7.57
CA TRP A 581 5.77 -11.87 -8.16
C TRP A 581 5.38 -11.17 -9.46
N THR A 582 4.97 -11.97 -10.45
CA THR A 582 4.27 -11.48 -11.65
C THR A 582 2.76 -11.50 -11.42
N LEU A 583 2.10 -10.34 -11.45
CA LEU A 583 0.64 -10.26 -11.42
C LEU A 583 0.05 -10.65 -12.79
N MET A 584 -0.80 -11.65 -12.81
CA MET A 584 -1.51 -12.16 -13.97
C MET A 584 -3.00 -11.78 -13.85
N LYS A 585 -3.40 -10.77 -14.61
CA LYS A 585 -4.74 -10.16 -14.56
C LYS A 585 -5.73 -11.01 -15.37
N GLU A 586 -6.37 -11.99 -14.74
CA GLU A 586 -7.24 -12.97 -15.42
C GLU A 586 -8.45 -12.30 -16.08
N GLY A 587 -8.83 -12.78 -17.28
CA GLY A 587 -9.93 -12.23 -18.07
C GLY A 587 -9.57 -11.07 -19.00
N LEU A 588 -8.35 -10.49 -18.90
CA LEU A 588 -7.87 -9.53 -19.89
C LEU A 588 -7.39 -10.22 -21.18
N PRO A 589 -7.62 -9.64 -22.38
CA PRO A 589 -7.15 -10.19 -23.64
C PRO A 589 -5.64 -10.46 -23.64
N GLY A 590 -5.24 -11.66 -24.08
CA GLY A 590 -3.85 -12.09 -24.16
C GLY A 590 -3.24 -12.61 -22.84
N VAL A 591 -3.92 -12.47 -21.70
CA VAL A 591 -3.48 -13.10 -20.45
C VAL A 591 -3.95 -14.57 -20.42
N PRO A 592 -3.04 -15.56 -20.39
CA PRO A 592 -3.42 -16.97 -20.32
C PRO A 592 -4.00 -17.32 -18.95
N THR A 593 -4.87 -18.33 -18.88
CA THR A 593 -5.30 -18.90 -17.59
C THR A 593 -4.14 -19.61 -16.88
N TRP A 594 -4.23 -19.83 -15.57
CA TRP A 594 -3.13 -20.49 -14.83
C TRP A 594 -2.77 -21.93 -15.33
N PRO A 595 -3.71 -22.76 -15.87
CA PRO A 595 -3.38 -24.02 -16.55
C PRO A 595 -2.68 -23.82 -17.92
N GLU A 596 -3.12 -22.87 -18.74
CA GLU A 596 -2.43 -22.53 -19.99
C GLU A 596 -1.01 -22.04 -19.71
N TYR A 597 -0.83 -21.22 -18.67
CA TYR A 597 0.48 -20.75 -18.19
C TYR A 597 1.31 -21.88 -17.55
N LEU A 598 0.71 -22.99 -17.14
CA LEU A 598 1.43 -24.23 -16.82
C LEU A 598 1.95 -24.88 -18.10
N VAL A 599 1.06 -25.25 -19.03
CA VAL A 599 1.41 -25.95 -20.29
C VAL A 599 2.42 -25.16 -21.14
N LYS A 600 2.24 -23.84 -21.28
CA LYS A 600 3.04 -22.98 -22.17
C LYS A 600 4.43 -22.61 -21.63
N HIS A 601 4.62 -22.57 -20.30
CA HIS A 601 5.87 -22.08 -19.68
C HIS A 601 6.63 -23.14 -18.86
N LEU A 602 6.14 -24.38 -18.78
CA LEU A 602 6.90 -25.48 -18.20
C LEU A 602 7.94 -26.03 -19.21
N PRO A 603 9.17 -26.31 -18.78
CA PRO A 603 10.07 -27.18 -19.54
C PRO A 603 9.42 -28.55 -19.78
N PRO A 604 9.55 -29.16 -20.98
CA PRO A 604 8.98 -30.47 -21.26
C PRO A 604 9.41 -31.53 -20.24
N LYS A 605 8.50 -32.45 -19.90
CA LYS A 605 8.69 -33.48 -18.87
C LYS A 605 8.94 -32.90 -17.46
N SER A 606 8.22 -31.84 -17.11
CA SER A 606 8.19 -31.28 -15.75
C SER A 606 7.32 -32.10 -14.80
N THR A 607 7.54 -31.92 -13.49
CA THR A 607 6.68 -32.45 -12.42
C THR A 607 6.08 -31.29 -11.65
N VAL A 608 4.74 -31.22 -11.64
CA VAL A 608 3.92 -30.21 -10.95
C VAL A 608 3.37 -30.83 -9.66
N GLY A 609 3.68 -30.22 -8.52
CA GLY A 609 3.07 -30.56 -7.24
C GLY A 609 1.78 -29.78 -7.01
N PHE A 610 0.77 -30.44 -6.46
CA PHE A 610 -0.45 -29.81 -5.95
C PHE A 610 -0.87 -30.44 -4.62
N ASP A 611 -1.58 -29.70 -3.78
CA ASP A 611 -2.16 -30.25 -2.56
C ASP A 611 -3.52 -30.91 -2.88
N PRO A 612 -3.66 -32.24 -2.76
CA PRO A 612 -4.90 -32.94 -3.09
C PRO A 612 -6.04 -32.62 -2.12
N SER A 613 -5.73 -32.06 -0.95
CA SER A 613 -6.76 -31.60 -0.02
C SER A 613 -7.42 -30.29 -0.46
N VAL A 614 -6.84 -29.48 -1.36
CA VAL A 614 -7.34 -28.11 -1.69
C VAL A 614 -7.79 -27.92 -3.14
N HIS A 615 -7.46 -28.84 -4.04
CA HIS A 615 -7.89 -28.80 -5.44
C HIS A 615 -9.07 -29.75 -5.69
N THR A 616 -10.05 -29.29 -6.48
CA THR A 616 -11.23 -30.05 -6.88
C THR A 616 -10.85 -31.19 -7.84
N ALA A 617 -11.62 -32.29 -7.85
CA ALA A 617 -11.36 -33.39 -8.78
C ALA A 617 -11.45 -33.00 -10.27
N GLU A 618 -12.40 -32.15 -10.66
CA GLU A 618 -12.54 -31.65 -12.04
C GLU A 618 -11.29 -30.90 -12.52
N GLU A 619 -10.78 -29.96 -11.71
CA GLU A 619 -9.53 -29.25 -11.99
C GLU A 619 -8.31 -30.17 -12.12
N VAL A 620 -8.18 -31.17 -11.23
CA VAL A 620 -7.04 -32.08 -11.23
C VAL A 620 -7.06 -32.99 -12.46
N SER A 621 -8.23 -33.54 -12.81
CA SER A 621 -8.38 -34.38 -14.00
C SER A 621 -8.08 -33.62 -15.29
N LYS A 622 -8.65 -32.41 -15.44
CA LYS A 622 -8.36 -31.54 -16.59
C LYS A 622 -6.87 -31.17 -16.66
N LEU A 623 -6.29 -30.70 -15.55
CA LEU A 623 -4.87 -30.30 -15.54
C LEU A 623 -3.92 -31.47 -15.80
N ALA A 624 -4.24 -32.68 -15.33
CA ALA A 624 -3.47 -33.88 -15.64
C ALA A 624 -3.50 -34.21 -17.14
N HIS A 625 -4.66 -34.09 -17.78
CA HIS A 625 -4.80 -34.23 -19.24
C HIS A 625 -3.98 -33.16 -19.98
N ASP A 626 -4.18 -31.88 -19.64
CA ASP A 626 -3.49 -30.74 -20.27
C ASP A 626 -1.96 -30.86 -20.16
N LEU A 627 -1.43 -31.24 -18.98
CA LEU A 627 0.00 -31.46 -18.76
C LEU A 627 0.56 -32.71 -19.48
N SER A 628 -0.26 -33.74 -19.70
CA SER A 628 0.18 -34.95 -20.41
C SER A 628 0.57 -34.67 -21.87
N SER A 629 -0.08 -33.68 -22.51
CA SER A 629 0.20 -33.26 -23.90
C SER A 629 1.65 -32.76 -24.10
N VAL A 630 2.25 -32.15 -23.07
CA VAL A 630 3.64 -31.69 -23.03
C VAL A 630 4.57 -32.67 -22.27
N GLY A 631 4.12 -33.92 -22.12
CA GLY A 631 4.84 -35.02 -21.46
C GLY A 631 5.14 -34.79 -19.98
N SER A 632 4.48 -33.80 -19.35
CA SER A 632 4.67 -33.44 -17.94
C SER A 632 3.70 -34.21 -17.04
N LYS A 633 3.97 -34.23 -15.73
CA LYS A 633 3.18 -34.99 -14.75
C LYS A 633 2.66 -34.10 -13.64
N LEU A 634 1.42 -34.37 -13.22
CA LEU A 634 0.80 -33.81 -12.02
C LEU A 634 0.94 -34.83 -10.87
N VAL A 635 1.35 -34.39 -9.68
CA VAL A 635 1.63 -35.27 -8.53
C VAL A 635 1.04 -34.67 -7.25
N PRO A 636 0.24 -35.41 -6.48
CA PRO A 636 -0.26 -34.96 -5.19
C PRO A 636 0.88 -34.92 -4.17
N VAL A 637 1.00 -33.82 -3.43
CA VAL A 637 1.98 -33.62 -2.36
C VAL A 637 1.33 -33.00 -1.11
N ALA A 638 1.91 -33.23 0.06
CA ALA A 638 1.51 -32.50 1.27
C ALA A 638 1.79 -30.99 1.13
N ASN A 639 1.08 -30.15 1.89
CA ASN A 639 1.16 -28.70 1.72
C ASN A 639 2.55 -28.14 2.06
N LEU A 640 3.33 -27.80 1.04
CA LEU A 640 4.70 -27.29 1.21
C LEU A 640 4.78 -25.85 1.74
N VAL A 641 3.64 -25.15 1.93
CA VAL A 641 3.61 -23.88 2.68
C VAL A 641 3.46 -24.13 4.18
N ASP A 642 2.66 -25.13 4.59
CA ASP A 642 2.57 -25.54 6.00
C ASP A 642 3.91 -26.03 6.58
N THR A 643 4.77 -26.63 5.75
CA THR A 643 6.11 -27.09 6.19
C THR A 643 7.12 -25.96 6.41
N ILE A 644 6.81 -24.72 6.00
CA ILE A 644 7.69 -23.54 6.16
C ILE A 644 7.06 -22.40 6.98
N ARG A 645 5.74 -22.45 7.23
CA ARG A 645 5.00 -21.51 8.07
C ARG A 645 5.05 -21.96 9.53
N THR A 646 6.09 -21.56 10.24
CA THR A 646 6.27 -21.80 11.68
C THR A 646 5.29 -20.99 12.55
N ASP A 647 4.80 -19.89 12.00
CA ASP A 647 3.78 -18.97 12.53
C ASP A 647 2.35 -19.35 12.09
N ARG A 648 2.03 -20.65 12.01
CA ARG A 648 0.68 -21.10 11.62
C ARG A 648 -0.25 -21.12 12.84
N PRO A 649 -1.38 -20.37 12.85
CA PRO A 649 -2.40 -20.50 13.88
C PRO A 649 -3.00 -21.90 13.91
N ALA A 650 -3.52 -22.29 15.08
CA ALA A 650 -4.42 -23.42 15.19
C ALA A 650 -5.67 -23.23 14.31
N ARG A 651 -6.28 -24.32 13.86
CA ARG A 651 -7.57 -24.24 13.18
C ARG A 651 -8.64 -23.77 14.18
N PRO A 652 -9.51 -22.82 13.81
CA PRO A 652 -10.65 -22.45 14.63
C PRO A 652 -11.50 -23.65 15.06
N ALA A 653 -11.96 -23.58 16.30
CA ALA A 653 -12.65 -24.65 17.01
C ALA A 653 -13.70 -24.02 17.95
N ARG A 654 -14.51 -23.12 17.40
CA ARG A 654 -15.48 -22.30 18.14
C ARG A 654 -16.76 -23.09 18.47
N PRO A 655 -17.62 -22.58 19.38
CA PRO A 655 -18.90 -23.21 19.68
C PRO A 655 -19.81 -23.36 18.45
N ILE A 656 -20.64 -24.40 18.50
CA ILE A 656 -21.70 -24.71 17.54
C ILE A 656 -23.04 -24.49 18.26
N HIS A 657 -24.05 -23.99 17.56
CA HIS A 657 -25.38 -23.72 18.09
C HIS A 657 -26.47 -24.31 17.19
N VAL A 658 -27.60 -24.70 17.78
CA VAL A 658 -28.80 -25.14 17.05
C VAL A 658 -29.51 -23.92 16.45
N HIS A 659 -29.79 -23.96 15.16
CA HIS A 659 -30.61 -22.94 14.49
C HIS A 659 -32.10 -23.26 14.68
N PRO A 660 -32.89 -22.35 15.30
CA PRO A 660 -34.27 -22.66 15.69
C PRO A 660 -35.19 -23.07 14.53
N ILE A 661 -36.02 -24.09 14.75
CA ILE A 661 -36.96 -24.62 13.75
C ILE A 661 -37.94 -23.56 13.21
N HIS A 662 -38.32 -22.57 14.02
CA HIS A 662 -39.23 -21.50 13.62
C HIS A 662 -38.58 -20.47 12.67
N LEU A 663 -37.24 -20.46 12.55
CA LEU A 663 -36.49 -19.67 11.56
C LEU A 663 -36.13 -20.55 10.35
N ALA A 664 -35.71 -21.79 10.61
CA ALA A 664 -35.32 -22.75 9.57
C ALA A 664 -36.49 -23.25 8.70
N GLY A 665 -37.72 -23.27 9.22
CA GLY A 665 -38.95 -23.72 8.54
C GLY A 665 -39.06 -25.21 8.22
N LYS A 666 -37.94 -25.93 8.05
CA LYS A 666 -37.85 -27.39 7.95
C LYS A 666 -36.88 -27.95 8.98
N SER A 667 -37.20 -29.13 9.54
CA SER A 667 -36.32 -29.88 10.42
C SER A 667 -35.19 -30.58 9.65
N HIS A 668 -34.09 -30.88 10.34
CA HIS A 668 -32.98 -31.63 9.74
C HIS A 668 -33.41 -33.05 9.32
N PHE A 669 -34.30 -33.71 10.08
CA PHE A 669 -34.89 -35.00 9.70
C PHE A 669 -35.59 -34.95 8.34
N GLN A 670 -36.41 -33.92 8.08
CA GLN A 670 -37.08 -33.73 6.78
C GLN A 670 -36.07 -33.49 5.66
N LYS A 671 -35.08 -32.62 5.88
CA LYS A 671 -34.01 -32.33 4.91
C LYS A 671 -33.17 -33.58 4.60
N LEU A 672 -32.94 -34.46 5.58
CA LEU A 672 -32.23 -35.73 5.41
C LEU A 672 -33.02 -36.79 4.63
N ASP A 673 -34.34 -36.92 4.82
CA ASP A 673 -35.14 -37.85 4.00
C ASP A 673 -35.35 -37.33 2.57
N GLU A 674 -35.54 -36.03 2.38
CA GLU A 674 -35.51 -35.38 1.05
C GLU A 674 -34.20 -35.71 0.32
N LEU A 675 -33.05 -35.54 0.98
CA LEU A 675 -31.74 -35.89 0.45
C LEU A 675 -31.59 -37.39 0.15
N ARG A 676 -32.01 -38.28 1.06
CA ARG A 676 -32.03 -39.74 0.83
C ARG A 676 -32.91 -40.11 -0.36
N GLY A 677 -34.05 -39.42 -0.54
CA GLY A 677 -34.89 -39.49 -1.73
C GLY A 677 -34.12 -39.18 -3.02
N GLU A 678 -33.37 -38.08 -3.05
CA GLU A 678 -32.54 -37.70 -4.21
C GLU A 678 -31.39 -38.70 -4.48
N ILE A 679 -30.77 -39.27 -3.43
CA ILE A 679 -29.76 -40.32 -3.58
C ILE A 679 -30.38 -41.60 -4.18
N ARG A 680 -31.57 -42.01 -3.71
CA ARG A 680 -32.33 -43.18 -4.23
C ARG A 680 -32.66 -43.00 -5.72
N LYS A 681 -33.20 -41.84 -6.12
CA LYS A 681 -33.54 -41.53 -7.53
C LYS A 681 -32.36 -41.64 -8.50
N ARG A 682 -31.13 -41.40 -8.03
CA ARG A 682 -29.89 -41.48 -8.82
C ARG A 682 -29.19 -42.84 -8.76
N GLY A 683 -29.80 -43.84 -8.12
CA GLY A 683 -29.29 -45.22 -8.08
C GLY A 683 -27.97 -45.35 -7.33
N CYS A 684 -27.76 -44.55 -6.29
CA CYS A 684 -26.53 -44.55 -5.48
C CYS A 684 -26.82 -44.86 -4.01
N ASN A 685 -25.77 -45.12 -3.23
CA ASN A 685 -25.87 -45.60 -1.85
C ASN A 685 -25.61 -44.49 -0.83
N ALA A 686 -24.74 -43.53 -1.15
CA ALA A 686 -24.30 -42.48 -0.25
C ALA A 686 -23.99 -41.16 -0.98
N THR A 687 -23.82 -40.09 -0.20
CA THR A 687 -23.16 -38.84 -0.62
C THR A 687 -22.29 -38.32 0.52
N LEU A 688 -21.17 -37.66 0.16
CA LEU A 688 -20.36 -36.90 1.12
C LEU A 688 -20.57 -35.41 0.84
N ILE A 689 -21.15 -34.73 1.82
CA ILE A 689 -21.31 -33.28 1.80
C ILE A 689 -20.02 -32.68 2.34
N SER A 690 -19.42 -31.79 1.57
CA SER A 690 -18.16 -31.13 1.90
C SER A 690 -18.26 -29.61 2.07
N ALA A 691 -19.36 -28.97 1.65
CA ALA A 691 -19.62 -27.54 1.81
C ALA A 691 -20.21 -27.22 3.19
N LEU A 692 -19.66 -26.26 3.94
CA LEU A 692 -20.03 -26.06 5.36
C LEU A 692 -21.41 -25.41 5.50
N ASP A 693 -21.77 -24.55 4.56
CA ASP A 693 -23.09 -23.93 4.42
C ASP A 693 -24.16 -24.99 4.11
N GLU A 694 -23.83 -26.03 3.35
CA GLU A 694 -24.72 -27.18 3.14
C GLU A 694 -24.86 -28.06 4.38
N ILE A 695 -23.76 -28.35 5.10
CA ILE A 695 -23.80 -29.14 6.34
C ILE A 695 -24.62 -28.41 7.43
N THR A 696 -24.37 -27.11 7.61
CA THR A 696 -25.06 -26.25 8.58
C THR A 696 -26.53 -26.04 8.22
N TRP A 697 -26.87 -25.87 6.95
CA TRP A 697 -28.27 -25.83 6.49
C TRP A 697 -28.97 -27.18 6.67
N LEU A 698 -28.33 -28.29 6.30
CA LEU A 698 -28.92 -29.64 6.38
C LEU A 698 -29.25 -30.01 7.82
N LEU A 699 -28.31 -29.78 8.75
CA LEU A 699 -28.42 -30.19 10.14
C LEU A 699 -29.10 -29.14 11.05
N ASN A 700 -29.51 -27.99 10.51
CA ASN A 700 -29.97 -26.83 11.30
C ASN A 700 -28.99 -26.48 12.44
N LEU A 701 -27.70 -26.41 12.12
CA LEU A 701 -26.64 -25.97 13.04
C LEU A 701 -25.98 -24.70 12.49
N ARG A 702 -25.30 -23.94 13.34
CA ARG A 702 -24.45 -22.79 12.97
C ARG A 702 -23.19 -22.78 13.81
N GLY A 703 -22.13 -22.18 13.29
CA GLY A 703 -20.83 -22.02 13.96
C GLY A 703 -20.26 -20.63 13.71
N SER A 704 -18.94 -20.49 13.92
CA SER A 704 -18.22 -19.25 13.64
C SER A 704 -16.74 -19.47 13.28
N ASP A 705 -16.35 -20.68 12.85
CA ASP A 705 -14.94 -21.03 12.58
C ASP A 705 -14.32 -20.25 11.41
N ILE A 706 -15.15 -19.75 10.50
CA ILE A 706 -14.74 -18.90 9.39
C ILE A 706 -15.23 -17.47 9.67
N HIS A 707 -14.36 -16.48 9.45
CA HIS A 707 -14.73 -15.06 9.57
C HIS A 707 -15.84 -14.73 8.57
N CYS A 708 -16.84 -13.96 8.97
CA CYS A 708 -17.97 -13.56 8.12
C CYS A 708 -18.71 -14.73 7.44
N SER A 709 -18.79 -15.89 8.09
CA SER A 709 -19.60 -17.04 7.65
C SER A 709 -19.99 -17.92 8.85
N PRO A 710 -21.28 -18.18 9.13
CA PRO A 710 -21.74 -18.75 10.40
C PRO A 710 -21.65 -20.29 10.41
N VAL A 711 -20.46 -20.80 10.11
CA VAL A 711 -20.19 -22.21 9.79
C VAL A 711 -19.08 -22.81 10.67
N PHE A 712 -18.94 -24.14 10.66
CA PHE A 712 -17.93 -24.87 11.45
C PHE A 712 -17.24 -25.97 10.64
N PHE A 713 -15.97 -26.28 10.94
CA PHE A 713 -15.17 -27.23 10.16
C PHE A 713 -15.66 -28.68 10.31
N ALA A 714 -16.34 -29.18 9.28
CA ALA A 714 -16.94 -30.51 9.26
C ALA A 714 -16.99 -31.14 7.86
N TYR A 715 -17.27 -32.45 7.84
CA TYR A 715 -17.81 -33.19 6.70
C TYR A 715 -19.06 -33.95 7.15
N CYS A 716 -20.02 -34.20 6.26
CA CYS A 716 -21.21 -35.01 6.58
C CYS A 716 -21.42 -36.13 5.56
N LEU A 717 -21.30 -37.38 6.01
CA LEU A 717 -21.60 -38.57 5.21
C LEU A 717 -23.07 -38.95 5.43
N VAL A 718 -23.84 -39.09 4.35
CA VAL A 718 -25.23 -39.54 4.39
C VAL A 718 -25.37 -40.79 3.55
N THR A 719 -25.79 -41.89 4.18
CA THR A 719 -26.23 -43.13 3.52
C THR A 719 -27.76 -43.22 3.56
N GLN A 720 -28.32 -44.31 3.01
CA GLN A 720 -29.76 -44.58 3.04
C GLN A 720 -30.34 -44.73 4.45
N ASP A 721 -29.51 -45.18 5.39
CA ASP A 721 -29.85 -45.66 6.73
C ASP A 721 -29.19 -44.85 7.85
N LYS A 722 -27.99 -44.29 7.61
CA LYS A 722 -27.15 -43.62 8.61
C LYS A 722 -26.76 -42.20 8.16
N THR A 723 -26.38 -41.37 9.12
CA THR A 723 -25.74 -40.08 8.90
C THR A 723 -24.61 -39.92 9.92
N THR A 724 -23.42 -39.55 9.45
CA THR A 724 -22.24 -39.35 10.30
C THR A 724 -21.64 -37.96 10.02
N LEU A 725 -21.57 -37.14 11.07
CA LEU A 725 -20.97 -35.81 11.09
C LEU A 725 -19.54 -35.90 11.63
N TYR A 726 -18.55 -35.59 10.80
CA TYR A 726 -17.14 -35.59 11.18
C TYR A 726 -16.72 -34.17 11.55
N LEU A 727 -16.46 -33.91 12.83
CA LEU A 727 -16.06 -32.60 13.34
C LEU A 727 -14.53 -32.51 13.54
N HIS A 728 -13.95 -31.35 13.21
CA HIS A 728 -12.55 -31.08 13.56
C HIS A 728 -12.34 -30.89 15.08
N ASN A 729 -13.39 -30.47 15.79
CA ASN A 729 -13.28 -29.97 17.15
C ASN A 729 -13.60 -31.05 18.20
N GLU A 730 -12.59 -31.52 18.94
CA GLU A 730 -12.81 -32.42 20.09
C GLU A 730 -13.51 -31.73 21.26
N LEU A 731 -13.30 -30.44 21.51
CA LEU A 731 -14.11 -29.68 22.48
C LEU A 731 -15.56 -29.56 21.99
N GLY A 732 -15.79 -29.63 20.68
CA GLY A 732 -17.11 -29.78 20.06
C GLY A 732 -17.82 -31.12 20.39
N ARG A 733 -17.10 -32.15 20.85
CA ARG A 733 -17.72 -33.34 21.46
C ARG A 733 -18.44 -33.00 22.77
N SER A 734 -18.05 -31.91 23.42
CA SER A 734 -18.73 -31.31 24.57
C SER A 734 -19.63 -30.13 24.18
N GLY A 735 -20.07 -30.08 22.91
CA GLY A 735 -21.30 -29.37 22.56
C GLY A 735 -22.42 -29.85 23.49
N SER A 736 -23.24 -28.90 23.97
CA SER A 736 -24.19 -29.14 25.07
C SER A 736 -25.16 -30.27 24.76
N ASP A 737 -25.80 -30.81 25.80
CA ASP A 737 -26.79 -31.88 25.65
C ASP A 737 -27.88 -31.50 24.64
N ASP A 738 -28.18 -30.20 24.47
CA ASP A 738 -29.07 -29.64 23.44
C ASP A 738 -28.66 -30.03 22.01
N ILE A 739 -27.36 -30.05 21.68
CA ILE A 739 -26.87 -30.37 20.32
C ILE A 739 -27.02 -31.87 20.06
N ARG A 740 -26.72 -32.70 21.06
CA ARG A 740 -26.91 -34.16 20.98
C ARG A 740 -28.40 -34.53 20.90
N LEU A 741 -29.22 -33.87 21.72
CA LEU A 741 -30.67 -34.00 21.75
C LEU A 741 -31.32 -33.56 20.44
N HIS A 742 -30.83 -32.47 19.84
CA HIS A 742 -31.27 -32.01 18.52
C HIS A 742 -30.85 -32.96 17.40
N LEU A 743 -29.61 -33.46 17.41
CA LEU A 743 -29.08 -34.32 16.34
C LEU A 743 -29.60 -35.77 16.36
N GLY A 744 -30.04 -36.27 17.51
CA GLY A 744 -30.65 -37.60 17.64
C GLY A 744 -29.76 -38.73 17.11
N ASP A 745 -30.19 -39.38 16.03
CA ASP A 745 -29.52 -40.54 15.41
C ASP A 745 -28.27 -40.19 14.57
N VAL A 746 -27.90 -38.91 14.45
CA VAL A 746 -26.68 -38.50 13.73
C VAL A 746 -25.43 -38.81 14.56
N GLU A 747 -24.59 -39.72 14.08
CA GLU A 747 -23.31 -40.07 14.72
C GLU A 747 -22.31 -38.92 14.61
N ILE A 748 -21.63 -38.57 15.70
CA ILE A 748 -20.58 -37.54 15.72
C ILE A 748 -19.20 -38.20 15.83
N CYS A 749 -18.39 -38.04 14.78
CA CYS A 749 -17.04 -38.60 14.65
C CYS A 749 -15.97 -37.50 14.63
N GLU A 750 -14.71 -37.89 14.88
CA GLU A 750 -13.56 -37.04 14.57
C GLU A 750 -13.34 -36.93 13.05
N PHE A 751 -12.89 -35.77 12.61
CA PHE A 751 -12.35 -35.51 11.27
C PHE A 751 -11.26 -36.51 10.82
N SER A 752 -10.50 -37.06 11.76
CA SER A 752 -9.43 -38.05 11.55
C SER A 752 -9.94 -39.33 10.85
N ARG A 753 -11.13 -39.80 11.24
CA ARG A 753 -11.73 -41.06 10.77
C ARG A 753 -12.29 -41.01 9.35
N LEU A 754 -12.53 -39.82 8.80
CA LEU A 754 -13.28 -39.62 7.56
C LEU A 754 -12.82 -40.52 6.41
N LEU A 755 -11.50 -40.58 6.16
CA LEU A 755 -10.96 -41.34 5.03
C LEU A 755 -11.07 -42.86 5.24
N GLU A 756 -10.95 -43.33 6.48
CA GLU A 756 -11.08 -44.73 6.86
C GLU A 756 -12.54 -45.21 6.71
N ASP A 757 -13.49 -44.41 7.18
CA ASP A 757 -14.92 -44.72 7.09
C ASP A 757 -15.46 -44.58 5.64
N LEU A 758 -14.94 -43.63 4.85
CA LEU A 758 -15.23 -43.53 3.40
C LEU A 758 -14.74 -44.76 2.62
N ALA A 759 -13.51 -45.22 2.89
CA ALA A 759 -12.95 -46.39 2.23
C ALA A 759 -13.77 -47.67 2.56
N ARG A 760 -14.27 -47.79 3.80
CA ARG A 760 -15.10 -48.91 4.25
C ARG A 760 -16.56 -48.86 3.79
N THR A 761 -17.15 -47.68 3.69
CA THR A 761 -18.57 -47.51 3.31
C THR A 761 -18.79 -48.06 1.90
N PRO A 762 -19.64 -49.10 1.69
CA PRO A 762 -19.76 -49.78 0.40
C PRO A 762 -20.67 -49.03 -0.60
N GLY A 763 -20.64 -49.47 -1.86
CA GLY A 763 -21.52 -48.97 -2.92
C GLY A 763 -21.02 -47.72 -3.64
N ARG A 764 -21.92 -47.04 -4.37
CA ARG A 764 -21.64 -45.88 -5.22
C ARG A 764 -22.03 -44.56 -4.53
N PHE A 765 -21.18 -43.55 -4.70
CA PHE A 765 -21.31 -42.23 -4.11
C PHE A 765 -21.76 -41.19 -5.13
N ILE A 766 -22.62 -40.26 -4.71
CA ILE A 766 -22.85 -39.00 -5.43
C ILE A 766 -21.95 -37.93 -4.81
N LEU A 767 -21.16 -37.23 -5.63
CA LEU A 767 -20.30 -36.13 -5.21
C LEU A 767 -20.43 -34.94 -6.16
N ASP A 768 -20.33 -33.73 -5.62
CA ASP A 768 -20.20 -32.52 -6.43
C ASP A 768 -18.79 -32.43 -7.05
N GLY A 769 -18.67 -31.92 -8.28
CA GLY A 769 -17.39 -31.80 -9.00
C GLY A 769 -16.34 -30.93 -8.28
N SER A 770 -16.80 -30.02 -7.41
CA SER A 770 -15.95 -29.21 -6.53
C SER A 770 -15.30 -29.99 -5.37
N THR A 771 -15.72 -31.23 -5.10
CA THR A 771 -15.17 -32.05 -4.02
C THR A 771 -13.65 -32.21 -4.20
N ASN A 772 -12.88 -32.05 -3.12
CA ASN A 772 -11.43 -32.10 -3.22
C ASN A 772 -10.91 -33.50 -3.62
N PHE A 773 -9.77 -33.51 -4.29
CA PHE A 773 -9.21 -34.72 -4.89
C PHE A 773 -8.85 -35.80 -3.87
N SER A 774 -8.55 -35.45 -2.61
CA SER A 774 -8.24 -36.44 -1.56
C SER A 774 -9.41 -37.38 -1.25
N ILE A 775 -10.66 -36.90 -1.34
CA ILE A 775 -11.86 -37.73 -1.23
C ILE A 775 -11.96 -38.71 -2.43
N VAL A 776 -11.75 -38.19 -3.64
CA VAL A 776 -11.82 -38.97 -4.89
C VAL A 776 -10.74 -40.04 -4.95
N GLN A 777 -9.51 -39.71 -4.55
CA GLN A 777 -8.41 -40.65 -4.41
C GLN A 777 -8.68 -41.74 -3.36
N THR A 778 -9.47 -41.44 -2.32
CA THR A 778 -9.84 -42.41 -1.26
C THR A 778 -10.96 -43.36 -1.69
N LEU A 779 -11.93 -42.86 -2.46
CA LEU A 779 -13.07 -43.65 -2.94
C LEU A 779 -12.79 -44.42 -4.25
N GLY A 780 -11.96 -43.87 -5.14
CA GLY A 780 -11.76 -44.36 -6.51
C GLY A 780 -12.87 -43.89 -7.47
N GLU A 781 -12.49 -43.49 -8.69
CA GLU A 781 -13.41 -42.85 -9.65
C GLU A 781 -14.58 -43.76 -10.07
N ASP A 782 -14.35 -45.07 -10.22
CA ASP A 782 -15.38 -46.07 -10.55
C ASP A 782 -16.56 -46.07 -9.57
N ARG A 783 -16.31 -45.68 -8.32
CA ARG A 783 -17.30 -45.65 -7.23
C ARG A 783 -18.07 -44.34 -7.14
N ILE A 784 -17.80 -43.38 -8.03
CA ILE A 784 -18.36 -42.03 -7.98
C ILE A 784 -19.38 -41.81 -9.11
N ARG A 785 -20.35 -40.95 -8.85
CA ARG A 785 -21.26 -40.34 -9.81
C ARG A 785 -21.18 -38.83 -9.58
N TYR A 786 -20.51 -38.12 -10.48
CA TYR A 786 -20.45 -36.66 -10.43
C TYR A 786 -21.81 -36.07 -10.84
N GLU A 787 -22.38 -35.26 -9.97
CA GLU A 787 -23.65 -34.54 -10.15
C GLU A 787 -23.51 -33.17 -9.47
N PRO A 788 -24.27 -32.13 -9.85
CA PRO A 788 -24.38 -30.93 -9.03
C PRO A 788 -24.90 -31.27 -7.62
N SER A 789 -24.45 -30.52 -6.60
CA SER A 789 -24.91 -30.70 -5.22
C SER A 789 -26.43 -30.87 -5.09
N LEU A 790 -26.81 -31.89 -4.33
CA LEU A 790 -28.20 -32.22 -4.00
C LEU A 790 -28.82 -31.27 -2.97
N ILE A 791 -28.04 -30.37 -2.36
CA ILE A 791 -28.47 -29.45 -1.29
C ILE A 791 -28.49 -28.00 -1.79
N ALA A 792 -27.55 -27.61 -2.66
CA ALA A 792 -27.39 -26.23 -3.12
C ALA A 792 -28.69 -25.59 -3.61
N LEU A 793 -29.45 -26.28 -4.47
CA LEU A 793 -30.73 -25.77 -4.98
C LEU A 793 -31.83 -25.72 -3.90
N SER A 794 -31.82 -26.67 -2.96
CA SER A 794 -32.82 -26.78 -1.89
C SER A 794 -32.67 -25.73 -0.79
N LYS A 795 -31.44 -25.22 -0.55
CA LYS A 795 -31.20 -24.05 0.32
C LYS A 795 -31.28 -22.71 -0.40
N ALA A 796 -31.00 -22.70 -1.71
CA ALA A 796 -31.09 -21.52 -2.55
C ALA A 796 -32.50 -20.94 -2.61
N VAL A 797 -33.53 -21.80 -2.70
CA VAL A 797 -34.96 -21.47 -2.66
C VAL A 797 -35.44 -21.45 -1.21
N LYS A 798 -35.67 -20.26 -0.65
CA LYS A 798 -36.03 -20.09 0.77
C LYS A 798 -37.51 -20.35 0.98
N ASN A 799 -37.81 -20.99 2.11
CA ASN A 799 -39.19 -21.23 2.55
C ASN A 799 -39.75 -19.99 3.27
N GLU A 800 -41.07 -19.97 3.51
CA GLU A 800 -41.73 -18.76 4.05
C GLU A 800 -41.22 -18.34 5.44
N ALA A 801 -40.69 -19.24 6.28
CA ALA A 801 -40.07 -18.87 7.56
C ALA A 801 -38.73 -18.14 7.34
N GLU A 802 -37.86 -18.69 6.49
CA GLU A 802 -36.59 -18.07 6.08
C GLU A 802 -36.86 -16.69 5.41
N LEU A 803 -37.90 -16.57 4.59
CA LEU A 803 -38.30 -15.31 3.93
C LEU A 803 -38.97 -14.30 4.89
N VAL A 804 -39.58 -14.73 5.99
CA VAL A 804 -40.10 -13.82 7.04
C VAL A 804 -38.94 -13.28 7.88
N GLY A 805 -38.01 -14.14 8.31
CA GLY A 805 -36.81 -13.73 9.04
C GLY A 805 -35.95 -12.74 8.25
N VAL A 806 -35.69 -13.04 6.97
CA VAL A 806 -34.86 -12.15 6.13
C VAL A 806 -35.55 -10.82 5.84
N ARG A 807 -36.89 -10.77 5.72
CA ARG A 807 -37.63 -9.49 5.67
C ARG A 807 -37.52 -8.68 6.97
N ALA A 808 -37.48 -9.35 8.12
CA ALA A 808 -37.32 -8.69 9.40
C ALA A 808 -35.90 -8.14 9.59
N CYS A 809 -34.86 -8.92 9.25
CA CYS A 809 -33.48 -8.50 9.46
C CYS A 809 -33.09 -7.27 8.65
N HIS A 810 -33.50 -7.16 7.38
CA HIS A 810 -33.20 -5.99 6.56
C HIS A 810 -33.88 -4.71 7.05
N ARG A 811 -35.08 -4.79 7.66
CA ARG A 811 -35.77 -3.62 8.23
C ARG A 811 -35.01 -3.05 9.42
N ARG A 812 -34.45 -3.93 10.26
CA ARG A 812 -33.64 -3.57 11.44
C ARG A 812 -32.25 -3.06 11.03
N ASP A 813 -31.63 -3.72 10.06
CA ASP A 813 -30.32 -3.34 9.53
C ASP A 813 -30.38 -1.98 8.82
N ALA A 814 -31.46 -1.70 8.08
CA ALA A 814 -31.72 -0.39 7.49
C ALA A 814 -31.76 0.75 8.52
N ALA A 815 -32.33 0.51 9.71
CA ALA A 815 -32.32 1.49 10.79
C ALA A 815 -30.89 1.77 11.29
N ALA A 816 -30.10 0.72 11.58
CA ALA A 816 -28.71 0.86 12.02
C ALA A 816 -27.81 1.54 10.97
N VAL A 817 -28.02 1.24 9.68
CA VAL A 817 -27.31 1.87 8.56
C VAL A 817 -27.70 3.35 8.42
N CYS A 818 -28.98 3.70 8.51
CA CYS A 818 -29.41 5.10 8.48
C CYS A 818 -28.84 5.90 9.67
N GLN A 819 -28.83 5.32 10.87
CA GLN A 819 -28.24 5.96 12.05
C GLN A 819 -26.74 6.23 11.88
N HIS A 820 -26.00 5.28 11.29
CA HIS A 820 -24.60 5.50 10.95
C HIS A 820 -24.41 6.65 9.95
N PHE A 821 -25.14 6.68 8.84
CA PHE A 821 -24.99 7.77 7.85
C PHE A 821 -25.41 9.14 8.39
N ALA A 822 -26.47 9.20 9.21
CA ALA A 822 -26.89 10.43 9.89
C ALA A 822 -25.82 10.93 10.89
N TRP A 823 -25.24 10.02 11.69
CA TRP A 823 -24.12 10.33 12.58
C TRP A 823 -22.88 10.80 11.80
N LEU A 824 -22.55 10.13 10.69
CA LEU A 824 -21.36 10.40 9.89
C LEU A 824 -21.45 11.76 9.19
N GLU A 825 -22.57 12.04 8.50
CA GLU A 825 -22.78 13.35 7.87
C GLU A 825 -22.76 14.48 8.92
N HIS A 826 -23.46 14.31 10.04
CA HIS A 826 -23.49 15.31 11.11
C HIS A 826 -22.10 15.55 11.73
N SER A 827 -21.34 14.48 11.98
CA SER A 827 -20.00 14.58 12.56
C SER A 827 -19.01 15.28 11.63
N LEU A 828 -19.02 14.91 10.34
CA LEU A 828 -18.16 15.54 9.33
C LEU A 828 -18.54 17.02 9.10
N GLN A 829 -19.84 17.36 9.11
CA GLN A 829 -20.31 18.75 9.01
C GLN A 829 -19.92 19.61 10.22
N ASN A 830 -19.82 19.01 11.42
CA ASN A 830 -19.29 19.66 12.62
C ASN A 830 -17.74 19.75 12.63
N GLY A 831 -17.05 19.25 11.60
CA GLY A 831 -15.58 19.30 11.48
C GLY A 831 -14.84 18.18 12.22
N ASN A 832 -15.53 17.13 12.69
CA ASN A 832 -14.86 15.96 13.28
C ASN A 832 -14.03 15.24 12.22
N ARG A 833 -12.81 14.85 12.58
CA ARG A 833 -11.91 14.09 11.70
C ARG A 833 -12.11 12.60 11.98
N ILE A 834 -12.67 11.88 11.01
CA ILE A 834 -13.00 10.46 11.08
C ILE A 834 -12.29 9.74 9.92
N CYS A 835 -11.64 8.62 10.18
CA CYS A 835 -11.09 7.75 9.13
C CYS A 835 -12.09 6.66 8.69
N GLU A 836 -11.82 6.03 7.55
CA GLU A 836 -12.71 5.00 7.01
C GLU A 836 -12.86 3.80 7.95
N ALA A 837 -11.78 3.41 8.64
CA ALA A 837 -11.82 2.35 9.65
C ALA A 837 -12.71 2.73 10.85
N GLU A 838 -12.65 3.96 11.34
CA GLU A 838 -13.52 4.45 12.42
C GLU A 838 -15.00 4.51 11.99
N ALA A 839 -15.27 4.88 10.74
CA ALA A 839 -16.62 4.85 10.19
C ALA A 839 -17.16 3.41 10.05
N ALA A 840 -16.32 2.48 9.55
CA ALA A 840 -16.65 1.05 9.49
C ALA A 840 -16.93 0.47 10.88
N ASP A 841 -16.07 0.73 11.87
CA ASP A 841 -16.27 0.29 13.24
C ASP A 841 -17.55 0.90 13.84
N HIS A 842 -17.86 2.17 13.58
CA HIS A 842 -19.11 2.78 14.03
C HIS A 842 -20.34 2.03 13.51
N LEU A 843 -20.41 1.75 12.21
CA LEU A 843 -21.55 1.01 11.62
C LEU A 843 -21.71 -0.39 12.22
N ASN A 844 -20.59 -1.09 12.45
CA ASN A 844 -20.62 -2.41 13.08
C ASN A 844 -21.01 -2.36 14.56
N ASN A 845 -20.63 -1.30 15.28
CA ASN A 845 -21.07 -1.03 16.64
C ASN A 845 -22.55 -0.61 16.73
N MET A 846 -23.12 0.04 15.70
CA MET A 846 -24.57 0.30 15.61
C MET A 846 -25.35 -1.02 15.45
N ARG A 847 -24.97 -1.85 14.48
CA ARG A 847 -25.59 -3.17 14.24
C ARG A 847 -25.54 -4.08 15.48
N ARG A 848 -24.42 -4.07 16.21
CA ARG A 848 -24.22 -4.84 17.45
C ARG A 848 -25.16 -4.46 18.60
N GLN A 849 -25.84 -3.31 18.55
CA GLN A 849 -26.84 -2.94 19.56
C GLN A 849 -28.14 -3.75 19.45
N HIS A 850 -28.41 -4.38 18.30
CA HIS A 850 -29.62 -5.17 18.13
C HIS A 850 -29.48 -6.59 18.74
N PRO A 851 -30.39 -7.06 19.61
CA PRO A 851 -30.26 -8.35 20.31
C PRO A 851 -30.10 -9.60 19.43
N GLU A 852 -30.58 -9.56 18.19
CA GLU A 852 -30.48 -10.67 17.23
C GLU A 852 -29.22 -10.62 16.35
N TYR A 853 -28.35 -9.62 16.51
CA TYR A 853 -27.08 -9.51 15.75
C TYR A 853 -26.08 -10.58 16.19
N ILE A 854 -25.44 -11.22 15.21
CA ILE A 854 -24.42 -12.26 15.43
C ILE A 854 -23.02 -11.78 15.03
N GLY A 855 -22.91 -11.01 13.94
CA GLY A 855 -21.63 -10.57 13.40
C GLY A 855 -21.76 -9.89 12.05
N GLN A 856 -20.62 -9.48 11.49
CA GLN A 856 -20.51 -9.09 10.08
C GLN A 856 -20.83 -10.27 9.15
N SER A 857 -21.40 -9.98 7.98
CA SER A 857 -21.52 -10.96 6.88
C SER A 857 -20.38 -10.85 5.85
N PHE A 858 -19.62 -9.76 5.92
CA PHE A 858 -18.31 -9.51 5.29
C PHE A 858 -17.62 -8.32 5.97
N ASP A 859 -16.30 -8.20 5.78
CA ASP A 859 -15.56 -7.04 6.28
C ASP A 859 -16.07 -5.75 5.63
N THR A 860 -16.42 -4.75 6.44
CA THR A 860 -17.01 -3.50 5.96
C THR A 860 -16.04 -2.70 5.11
N ILE A 861 -16.44 -2.47 3.87
CA ILE A 861 -15.80 -1.57 2.93
C ILE A 861 -16.30 -0.17 3.27
N ALA A 862 -15.40 0.67 3.78
CA ALA A 862 -15.61 2.11 3.90
C ALA A 862 -14.50 2.78 3.10
N ALA A 863 -14.84 3.67 2.17
CA ALA A 863 -13.88 4.17 1.19
C ALA A 863 -14.18 5.62 0.78
N THR A 864 -13.21 6.52 0.96
CA THR A 864 -13.30 7.92 0.50
C THR A 864 -12.53 8.13 -0.80
N GLY A 865 -13.12 8.85 -1.75
CA GLY A 865 -12.49 9.23 -3.01
C GLY A 865 -11.85 8.05 -3.74
N ALA A 866 -10.55 8.16 -4.04
CA ALA A 866 -9.79 7.18 -4.81
C ALA A 866 -9.84 5.75 -4.26
N ASN A 867 -9.99 5.57 -2.94
CA ASN A 867 -10.14 4.24 -2.34
C ASN A 867 -11.41 3.53 -2.81
N GLY A 868 -12.49 4.28 -3.10
CA GLY A 868 -13.74 3.71 -3.59
C GLY A 868 -13.61 3.02 -4.96
N ALA A 869 -12.60 3.37 -5.75
CA ALA A 869 -12.32 2.70 -7.03
C ALA A 869 -11.78 1.26 -6.85
N ILE A 870 -11.30 0.90 -5.66
CA ILE A 870 -10.89 -0.47 -5.33
C ILE A 870 -12.15 -1.25 -4.95
N VAL A 871 -12.65 -2.07 -5.86
CA VAL A 871 -13.97 -2.75 -5.78
C VAL A 871 -14.21 -3.44 -4.42
N HIS A 872 -13.18 -4.11 -3.90
CA HIS A 872 -13.14 -4.77 -2.59
C HIS A 872 -12.13 -4.07 -1.64
N TYR A 873 -12.26 -2.76 -1.45
CA TYR A 873 -11.38 -2.00 -0.55
C TYR A 873 -11.59 -2.39 0.92
N GLN A 874 -10.54 -2.83 1.61
CA GLN A 874 -10.57 -3.01 3.06
C GLN A 874 -9.82 -1.85 3.74
N PRO A 875 -10.46 -1.01 4.56
CA PRO A 875 -9.79 0.09 5.24
C PRO A 875 -8.74 -0.47 6.23
N PRO A 876 -7.46 -0.04 6.15
CA PRO A 876 -6.41 -0.58 6.99
C PRO A 876 -6.55 -0.09 8.44
N SER A 877 -6.46 -1.01 9.39
CA SER A 877 -6.59 -0.76 10.83
C SER A 877 -5.53 0.20 11.42
N VAL A 878 -4.48 0.50 10.66
CA VAL A 878 -3.51 1.58 10.94
C VAL A 878 -3.28 2.35 9.65
N GLY A 879 -3.52 3.66 9.67
CA GLY A 879 -3.26 4.54 8.53
C GLY A 879 -4.36 4.62 7.45
N SER A 880 -5.60 4.20 7.76
CA SER A 880 -6.77 4.48 6.91
C SER A 880 -6.92 5.98 6.64
N ALA A 881 -7.47 6.33 5.47
CA ALA A 881 -7.62 7.72 5.05
C ALA A 881 -8.69 8.44 5.88
N LEU A 882 -8.48 9.73 6.14
CA LEU A 882 -9.51 10.59 6.68
C LEU A 882 -10.55 10.88 5.60
N ILE A 883 -11.83 10.74 5.95
CA ILE A 883 -12.95 11.00 5.05
C ILE A 883 -13.03 12.51 4.78
N ASP A 884 -12.81 12.93 3.54
CA ASP A 884 -13.14 14.30 3.12
C ASP A 884 -14.62 14.32 2.71
N PRO A 885 -15.51 15.04 3.42
CA PRO A 885 -16.94 15.04 3.11
C PRO A 885 -17.26 15.64 1.73
N ARG A 886 -16.28 16.29 1.06
CA ARG A 886 -16.39 16.84 -0.30
C ARG A 886 -15.95 15.84 -1.39
N GLN A 887 -15.53 14.64 -1.00
CA GLN A 887 -15.31 13.52 -1.91
C GLN A 887 -16.46 12.51 -1.81
N ILE A 888 -16.61 11.68 -2.84
CA ILE A 888 -17.55 10.56 -2.81
C ILE A 888 -17.11 9.57 -1.72
N TYR A 889 -18.05 9.19 -0.88
CA TYR A 889 -17.90 8.13 0.12
C TYR A 889 -18.76 6.93 -0.27
N LEU A 890 -18.11 5.79 -0.48
CA LEU A 890 -18.75 4.49 -0.71
C LEU A 890 -18.65 3.70 0.60
N CYS A 891 -19.78 3.20 1.08
CA CYS A 891 -19.81 2.25 2.19
C CYS A 891 -20.66 1.03 1.82
N ASP A 892 -20.02 -0.13 1.88
CA ASP A 892 -20.59 -1.43 1.57
C ASP A 892 -20.34 -2.39 2.74
N SER A 893 -21.43 -2.99 3.23
CA SER A 893 -21.42 -3.71 4.51
C SER A 893 -22.69 -4.52 4.77
N GLY A 894 -22.53 -5.69 5.39
CA GLY A 894 -23.65 -6.54 5.80
C GLY A 894 -23.46 -7.19 7.17
N ALA A 895 -24.53 -7.77 7.69
CA ALA A 895 -24.55 -8.46 8.98
C ALA A 895 -25.29 -9.80 8.94
N HIS A 896 -24.87 -10.71 9.79
CA HIS A 896 -25.65 -11.88 10.17
C HIS A 896 -26.51 -11.56 11.39
N TYR A 897 -27.80 -11.87 11.26
CA TYR A 897 -28.77 -11.92 12.35
C TYR A 897 -29.22 -13.38 12.54
N LEU A 898 -29.82 -13.71 13.69
CA LEU A 898 -30.34 -15.08 13.96
C LEU A 898 -31.31 -15.61 12.89
N ASP A 899 -32.02 -14.70 12.22
CA ASP A 899 -33.13 -14.93 11.29
C ASP A 899 -32.79 -14.59 9.82
N GLY A 900 -31.58 -14.10 9.53
CA GLY A 900 -31.20 -13.72 8.16
C GLY A 900 -29.77 -13.17 8.00
N THR A 901 -29.38 -12.94 6.75
CA THR A 901 -28.12 -12.26 6.38
C THR A 901 -28.47 -11.03 5.56
N THR A 902 -27.79 -9.90 5.81
CA THR A 902 -27.92 -8.68 5.02
C THR A 902 -26.68 -8.38 4.19
N ASP A 903 -26.90 -7.59 3.14
CA ASP A 903 -25.90 -7.13 2.18
C ASP A 903 -26.34 -5.76 1.61
N ILE A 904 -25.49 -4.73 1.68
CA ILE A 904 -25.86 -3.36 1.25
C ILE A 904 -24.66 -2.42 1.05
N THR A 905 -24.49 -1.98 -0.19
CA THR A 905 -23.78 -0.75 -0.54
C THR A 905 -24.67 0.51 -0.63
N ARG A 906 -24.16 1.63 -0.10
CA ARG A 906 -24.57 2.99 -0.47
C ARG A 906 -23.39 3.86 -0.83
N THR A 907 -23.64 4.83 -1.71
CA THR A 907 -22.66 5.85 -2.12
C THR A 907 -23.26 7.24 -1.91
N TYR A 908 -22.54 8.12 -1.21
CA TYR A 908 -22.96 9.50 -0.88
C TYR A 908 -21.85 10.53 -1.15
N LEU A 909 -22.22 11.80 -1.09
CA LEU A 909 -21.33 12.96 -0.99
C LEU A 909 -21.89 13.87 0.11
N PHE A 910 -21.17 14.07 1.21
CA PHE A 910 -21.71 14.68 2.43
C PHE A 910 -21.71 16.22 2.42
N MET A 911 -20.81 16.85 1.65
CA MET A 911 -20.67 18.30 1.50
C MET A 911 -20.20 18.66 0.08
N GLY A 912 -20.32 19.93 -0.30
CA GLY A 912 -19.90 20.41 -1.63
C GLY A 912 -20.87 20.01 -2.75
N GLN A 913 -20.37 19.99 -3.99
CA GLN A 913 -21.11 19.59 -5.19
C GLN A 913 -20.30 18.55 -5.97
N PRO A 914 -20.94 17.51 -6.53
CA PRO A 914 -20.27 16.53 -7.38
C PRO A 914 -19.96 17.13 -8.77
N THR A 915 -19.02 16.53 -9.50
CA THR A 915 -18.78 16.88 -10.90
C THR A 915 -19.90 16.33 -11.80
N GLU A 916 -20.09 16.91 -12.99
CA GLU A 916 -21.05 16.39 -13.98
C GLU A 916 -20.80 14.91 -14.29
N PHE A 917 -19.54 14.50 -14.44
CA PHE A 917 -19.16 13.11 -14.66
C PHE A 917 -19.53 12.20 -13.47
N GLN A 918 -19.30 12.65 -12.24
CA GLN A 918 -19.72 11.92 -11.04
C GLN A 918 -21.24 11.73 -10.97
N GLN A 919 -22.02 12.80 -11.22
CA GLN A 919 -23.48 12.71 -11.25
C GLN A 919 -23.97 11.78 -12.37
N ARG A 920 -23.36 11.89 -13.56
CA ARG A 920 -23.71 11.06 -14.71
C ARG A 920 -23.41 9.59 -14.46
N ALA A 921 -22.21 9.25 -13.97
CA ALA A 921 -21.82 7.90 -13.61
C ALA A 921 -22.72 7.31 -12.53
N TYR A 922 -23.00 8.07 -11.45
CA TYR A 922 -23.92 7.65 -10.39
C TYR A 922 -25.33 7.40 -10.93
N THR A 923 -25.80 8.27 -11.82
CA THR A 923 -27.13 8.12 -12.42
C THR A 923 -27.20 6.93 -13.36
N ARG A 924 -26.14 6.61 -14.13
CA ARG A 924 -26.11 5.38 -14.94
C ARG A 924 -26.09 4.11 -14.09
N VAL A 925 -25.37 4.12 -12.97
CA VAL A 925 -25.40 3.05 -11.97
C VAL A 925 -26.81 2.90 -11.37
N LEU A 926 -27.47 4.01 -11.02
CA LEU A 926 -28.84 4.02 -10.52
C LEU A 926 -29.85 3.52 -11.57
N GLN A 927 -29.71 3.91 -12.84
CA GLN A 927 -30.55 3.40 -13.93
C GLN A 927 -30.36 1.90 -14.15
N ALA A 928 -29.15 1.36 -13.98
CA ALA A 928 -28.90 -0.08 -14.00
C ALA A 928 -29.62 -0.81 -12.85
N HIS A 929 -29.57 -0.24 -11.64
CA HIS A 929 -30.29 -0.73 -10.46
C HIS A 929 -31.82 -0.75 -10.70
N ILE A 930 -32.41 0.40 -11.09
CA ILE A 930 -33.86 0.53 -11.34
C ILE A 930 -34.31 -0.38 -12.49
N THR A 931 -33.50 -0.52 -13.55
CA THR A 931 -33.85 -1.36 -14.71
C THR A 931 -34.10 -2.81 -14.32
N LEU A 932 -33.23 -3.41 -13.51
CA LEU A 932 -33.35 -4.82 -13.12
C LEU A 932 -34.25 -5.02 -11.90
N ASP A 933 -34.40 -4.05 -11.00
CA ASP A 933 -35.47 -4.02 -9.98
C ASP A 933 -36.86 -4.17 -10.61
N GLN A 934 -37.14 -3.36 -11.64
CA GLN A 934 -38.41 -3.35 -12.35
C GLN A 934 -38.55 -4.47 -13.40
N THR A 935 -37.53 -5.32 -13.60
CA THR A 935 -37.55 -6.32 -14.68
C THR A 935 -38.52 -7.46 -14.36
N VAL A 936 -39.50 -7.63 -15.24
CA VAL A 936 -40.46 -8.73 -15.27
C VAL A 936 -40.08 -9.70 -16.39
N PHE A 937 -39.92 -10.98 -16.07
CA PHE A 937 -39.30 -11.97 -16.95
C PHE A 937 -40.00 -13.34 -16.87
N PRO A 938 -40.04 -14.16 -17.93
CA PRO A 938 -40.72 -15.45 -17.89
C PRO A 938 -40.02 -16.46 -16.97
N GLU A 939 -40.78 -17.40 -16.40
CA GLU A 939 -40.25 -18.56 -15.67
C GLU A 939 -39.28 -19.35 -16.58
N GLY A 940 -38.11 -19.75 -16.05
CA GLY A 940 -37.07 -20.46 -16.80
C GLY A 940 -35.87 -19.60 -17.27
N ILE A 941 -35.95 -18.28 -17.16
CA ILE A 941 -34.81 -17.37 -17.44
C ILE A 941 -33.69 -17.55 -16.40
N THR A 942 -32.44 -17.49 -16.87
CA THR A 942 -31.24 -17.58 -16.05
C THR A 942 -30.72 -16.20 -15.67
N GLY A 943 -29.98 -16.11 -14.56
CA GLY A 943 -29.37 -14.84 -14.17
C GLY A 943 -28.24 -14.39 -15.10
N TYR A 944 -27.64 -15.31 -15.87
CA TYR A 944 -26.70 -14.95 -16.94
C TYR A 944 -27.34 -14.06 -18.01
N GLN A 945 -28.62 -14.30 -18.34
CA GLN A 945 -29.36 -13.52 -19.35
C GLN A 945 -29.73 -12.10 -18.86
N LEU A 946 -29.95 -11.91 -17.57
CA LEU A 946 -30.37 -10.61 -17.00
C LEU A 946 -29.21 -9.61 -16.83
N ASP A 947 -27.95 -10.07 -16.80
CA ASP A 947 -26.76 -9.21 -16.60
C ASP A 947 -26.61 -8.14 -17.69
N ALA A 948 -26.86 -8.50 -18.95
CA ALA A 948 -26.81 -7.56 -20.07
C ALA A 948 -27.95 -6.52 -20.04
N ILE A 949 -29.09 -6.85 -19.42
CA ILE A 949 -30.22 -5.93 -19.25
C ILE A 949 -29.87 -4.87 -18.22
N ALA A 950 -29.25 -5.27 -17.10
CA ALA A 950 -28.76 -4.36 -16.06
C ALA A 950 -27.68 -3.41 -16.58
N ARG A 951 -26.69 -3.90 -17.33
CA ARG A 951 -25.58 -3.06 -17.84
C ARG A 951 -25.99 -2.07 -18.93
N ARG A 952 -27.13 -2.29 -19.59
CA ARG A 952 -27.59 -1.50 -20.75
C ARG A 952 -27.53 0.03 -20.56
N PRO A 953 -27.94 0.64 -19.42
CA PRO A 953 -27.87 2.09 -19.24
C PRO A 953 -26.43 2.61 -19.11
N MET A 954 -25.50 1.80 -18.59
CA MET A 954 -24.09 2.15 -18.44
C MET A 954 -23.35 2.09 -19.78
N TRP A 955 -23.61 1.05 -20.57
CA TRP A 955 -23.03 0.88 -21.90
C TRP A 955 -23.41 2.01 -22.89
N GLN A 956 -24.52 2.74 -22.67
CA GLN A 956 -24.87 3.92 -23.46
C GLN A 956 -23.82 5.04 -23.37
N ASP A 957 -23.10 5.12 -22.26
CA ASP A 957 -22.03 6.11 -22.02
C ASP A 957 -20.63 5.47 -22.06
N GLY A 958 -20.53 4.21 -22.52
CA GLY A 958 -19.26 3.46 -22.55
C GLY A 958 -18.77 2.92 -21.20
N LEU A 959 -19.59 2.99 -20.14
CA LEU A 959 -19.22 2.59 -18.78
C LEU A 959 -19.56 1.10 -18.52
N ASP A 960 -18.69 0.36 -17.81
CA ASP A 960 -18.92 -1.04 -17.41
C ASP A 960 -18.17 -1.38 -16.10
N TYR A 961 -18.58 -2.44 -15.41
CA TYR A 961 -17.97 -2.91 -14.15
C TYR A 961 -17.34 -4.31 -14.27
N ARG A 962 -16.17 -4.48 -13.64
CA ARG A 962 -15.26 -5.64 -13.79
C ARG A 962 -15.64 -6.87 -12.94
N HIS A 963 -16.87 -6.93 -12.43
CA HIS A 963 -17.41 -8.01 -11.60
C HIS A 963 -18.79 -8.46 -12.10
N GLY A 964 -19.45 -9.36 -11.36
CA GLY A 964 -20.81 -9.79 -11.68
C GLY A 964 -21.79 -8.64 -11.55
N THR A 965 -23.04 -8.83 -12.01
CA THR A 965 -24.12 -8.05 -11.41
C THR A 965 -24.42 -8.58 -10.01
N GLY A 966 -24.09 -9.85 -9.72
CA GLY A 966 -23.63 -10.38 -8.44
C GLY A 966 -23.99 -11.87 -8.17
N HIS A 967 -24.57 -12.22 -7.01
CA HIS A 967 -24.79 -13.57 -6.45
C HIS A 967 -26.13 -13.75 -5.71
N GLY A 968 -26.38 -14.94 -5.14
CA GLY A 968 -27.43 -15.18 -4.15
C GLY A 968 -26.96 -14.93 -2.72
N VAL A 969 -27.90 -14.90 -1.76
CA VAL A 969 -27.65 -14.69 -0.31
C VAL A 969 -28.30 -15.81 0.52
N GLY A 970 -27.59 -16.34 1.51
CA GLY A 970 -28.08 -17.42 2.39
C GLY A 970 -28.80 -16.94 3.66
N ALA A 971 -29.83 -17.68 4.12
CA ALA A 971 -30.61 -17.34 5.31
C ALA A 971 -29.84 -17.64 6.61
N TYR A 972 -29.28 -16.59 7.25
CA TYR A 972 -28.28 -16.69 8.32
C TYR A 972 -27.14 -17.65 7.91
N LEU A 973 -26.69 -17.54 6.66
CA LEU A 973 -25.62 -18.30 6.03
C LEU A 973 -24.75 -17.34 5.20
N ASN A 974 -23.76 -17.88 4.48
CA ASN A 974 -22.85 -17.14 3.60
C ASN A 974 -23.59 -16.03 2.82
N VAL A 975 -23.03 -14.82 2.85
CA VAL A 975 -23.57 -13.70 2.05
C VAL A 975 -23.41 -13.97 0.55
N HIS A 976 -22.30 -14.63 0.18
CA HIS A 976 -22.07 -15.20 -1.14
C HIS A 976 -22.63 -16.64 -1.21
N GLU A 977 -23.87 -16.82 -1.66
CA GLU A 977 -24.51 -18.14 -1.83
C GLU A 977 -24.83 -18.46 -3.30
N GLY A 978 -24.44 -19.67 -3.73
CA GLY A 978 -24.84 -20.27 -5.01
C GLY A 978 -26.01 -21.26 -4.88
N PRO A 979 -26.50 -21.84 -5.99
CA PRO A 979 -25.84 -21.90 -7.30
C PRO A 979 -26.24 -20.77 -8.27
N HIS A 980 -27.27 -19.97 -7.95
CA HIS A 980 -27.75 -18.88 -8.80
C HIS A 980 -26.94 -17.58 -8.61
N GLY A 981 -26.95 -16.73 -9.63
CA GLY A 981 -26.32 -15.39 -9.63
C GLY A 981 -26.64 -14.65 -10.93
N ILE A 982 -26.41 -13.33 -11.01
CA ILE A 982 -26.56 -12.56 -12.25
C ILE A 982 -25.18 -12.08 -12.66
N GLY A 983 -24.74 -12.39 -13.87
CA GLY A 983 -23.35 -12.13 -14.23
C GLY A 983 -22.87 -12.91 -15.43
N ARG A 984 -21.83 -12.39 -16.07
CA ARG A 984 -21.10 -12.99 -17.20
C ARG A 984 -20.36 -14.30 -16.87
N ARG A 985 -20.63 -14.94 -15.72
CA ARG A 985 -20.07 -16.23 -15.29
C ARG A 985 -20.90 -17.37 -15.89
N PRO A 986 -20.36 -18.27 -16.75
CA PRO A 986 -21.16 -19.34 -17.37
C PRO A 986 -21.83 -20.32 -16.39
N ALA A 987 -21.38 -20.37 -15.13
CA ALA A 987 -22.07 -21.15 -14.09
C ALA A 987 -23.50 -20.64 -13.81
N TYR A 988 -23.75 -19.34 -13.95
CA TYR A 988 -25.05 -18.71 -13.70
C TYR A 988 -26.09 -18.99 -14.80
N ASP A 989 -25.68 -19.59 -15.92
CA ASP A 989 -26.59 -20.06 -16.98
C ASP A 989 -27.06 -21.51 -16.73
N LYS A 990 -26.54 -22.19 -15.70
CA LYS A 990 -26.93 -23.57 -15.36
C LYS A 990 -28.22 -23.67 -14.53
N VAL A 991 -28.68 -22.57 -13.94
CA VAL A 991 -29.82 -22.54 -13.01
C VAL A 991 -30.74 -21.35 -13.32
N ALA A 992 -31.99 -21.65 -13.69
CA ALA A 992 -33.04 -20.67 -13.84
C ALA A 992 -33.51 -20.10 -12.50
N LEU A 993 -33.97 -18.85 -12.49
CA LEU A 993 -34.48 -18.18 -11.30
C LEU A 993 -35.84 -18.74 -10.87
N GLN A 994 -36.08 -18.84 -9.56
CA GLN A 994 -37.28 -19.49 -8.99
C GLN A 994 -37.83 -18.69 -7.80
N LYS A 995 -39.16 -18.69 -7.62
CA LYS A 995 -39.84 -17.97 -6.53
C LYS A 995 -39.30 -18.42 -5.16
N GLY A 996 -38.93 -17.46 -4.32
CA GLY A 996 -38.33 -17.69 -3.01
C GLY A 996 -36.80 -17.76 -3.03
N MET A 997 -36.13 -17.71 -4.19
CA MET A 997 -34.68 -17.47 -4.18
C MET A 997 -34.38 -16.12 -3.52
N LEU A 998 -33.42 -16.13 -2.59
CA LEU A 998 -32.79 -14.92 -2.08
C LEU A 998 -31.56 -14.60 -2.92
N VAL A 999 -31.57 -13.35 -3.32
CA VAL A 999 -30.92 -12.72 -4.46
C VAL A 999 -30.83 -11.26 -4.00
N THR A 1000 -29.74 -10.51 -4.22
CA THR A 1000 -29.77 -9.07 -3.86
C THR A 1000 -30.64 -8.25 -4.82
N ASN A 1001 -30.26 -7.27 -5.63
CA ASN A 1001 -31.13 -6.71 -6.68
C ASN A 1001 -30.92 -7.40 -8.05
N GLY A 1002 -31.98 -7.93 -8.66
CA GLY A 1002 -31.87 -9.28 -9.24
C GLY A 1002 -31.07 -10.22 -8.32
N ASN A 1003 -30.14 -11.03 -8.82
CA ASN A 1003 -29.15 -11.68 -7.97
C ASN A 1003 -27.94 -10.75 -7.77
N ILE A 1004 -28.09 -9.88 -6.76
CA ILE A 1004 -27.24 -8.82 -6.17
C ILE A 1004 -27.39 -7.38 -6.71
N LEU A 1005 -27.19 -7.07 -7.99
CA LEU A 1005 -27.09 -5.67 -8.45
C LEU A 1005 -26.20 -4.87 -7.50
N GLU A 1006 -24.92 -5.15 -7.67
CA GLU A 1006 -23.86 -4.25 -7.30
C GLU A 1006 -23.46 -3.39 -8.53
N PRO A 1007 -24.37 -2.84 -9.39
CA PRO A 1007 -23.92 -2.07 -10.54
C PRO A 1007 -23.05 -0.94 -10.01
N GLY A 1008 -21.89 -0.81 -10.64
CA GLY A 1008 -20.84 0.02 -10.09
C GLY A 1008 -20.09 0.73 -11.18
N TYR A 1009 -19.45 1.82 -10.80
CA TYR A 1009 -18.48 2.49 -11.63
C TYR A 1009 -17.26 2.83 -10.78
N TYR A 1010 -16.08 2.53 -11.31
CA TYR A 1010 -14.82 2.61 -10.58
C TYR A 1010 -13.84 3.35 -11.48
N GLU A 1011 -13.67 4.63 -11.20
CA GLU A 1011 -12.74 5.50 -11.91
C GLU A 1011 -11.38 5.35 -11.24
N ASP A 1012 -10.51 4.52 -11.85
CA ASP A 1012 -9.21 4.07 -11.31
C ASP A 1012 -8.38 5.29 -10.80
N GLY A 1013 -8.36 5.50 -9.47
CA GLY A 1013 -7.63 6.58 -8.81
C GLY A 1013 -8.40 7.87 -8.51
N GLN A 1014 -9.71 7.96 -8.80
CA GLN A 1014 -10.53 9.15 -8.49
C GLN A 1014 -11.69 8.86 -7.53
N PHE A 1015 -12.59 7.93 -7.87
CA PHE A 1015 -13.78 7.58 -7.08
C PHE A 1015 -14.36 6.23 -7.48
N GLY A 1016 -15.17 5.65 -6.59
CA GLY A 1016 -16.06 4.55 -6.92
C GLY A 1016 -17.49 4.80 -6.49
N ILE A 1017 -18.41 4.16 -7.18
CA ILE A 1017 -19.85 4.19 -6.93
C ILE A 1017 -20.37 2.76 -7.03
N ARG A 1018 -21.22 2.36 -6.08
CA ARG A 1018 -22.02 1.12 -6.13
C ARG A 1018 -23.35 1.38 -5.40
N ILE A 1019 -24.45 0.80 -5.89
CA ILE A 1019 -25.80 0.97 -5.32
C ILE A 1019 -26.52 -0.38 -5.31
N GLU A 1020 -26.87 -0.88 -4.13
CA GLU A 1020 -27.20 -2.30 -3.93
C GLU A 1020 -28.34 -2.49 -2.91
N ASN A 1021 -29.17 -3.51 -3.09
CA ASN A 1021 -30.36 -3.76 -2.25
C ASN A 1021 -30.69 -5.25 -2.24
N VAL A 1022 -30.96 -5.87 -1.10
CA VAL A 1022 -31.51 -7.24 -1.12
C VAL A 1022 -32.95 -7.31 -1.62
N LEU A 1023 -33.30 -8.36 -2.38
CA LEU A 1023 -34.65 -8.69 -2.84
C LEU A 1023 -35.03 -10.16 -2.48
N THR A 1024 -36.22 -10.58 -2.93
CA THR A 1024 -36.49 -11.97 -3.30
C THR A 1024 -37.13 -12.09 -4.69
N VAL A 1025 -36.90 -13.22 -5.38
CA VAL A 1025 -37.65 -13.59 -6.59
C VAL A 1025 -39.09 -13.94 -6.20
N ARG A 1026 -40.08 -13.25 -6.77
CA ARG A 1026 -41.51 -13.54 -6.59
C ARG A 1026 -42.20 -13.86 -7.91
N LYS A 1027 -43.40 -14.44 -7.84
CA LYS A 1027 -44.30 -14.53 -9.00
C LYS A 1027 -44.83 -13.14 -9.32
N HIS A 1028 -44.89 -12.82 -10.61
CA HIS A 1028 -45.54 -11.60 -11.09
C HIS A 1028 -47.07 -11.81 -11.19
N SER A 1029 -47.83 -10.74 -11.41
CA SER A 1029 -49.28 -10.81 -11.68
C SER A 1029 -49.60 -11.41 -13.06
N ILE A 1030 -48.63 -11.42 -13.97
CA ILE A 1030 -48.72 -12.06 -15.27
C ILE A 1030 -48.39 -13.56 -15.12
N GLN A 1031 -49.30 -14.43 -15.56
CA GLN A 1031 -49.13 -15.88 -15.45
C GLN A 1031 -47.89 -16.37 -16.21
N GLY A 1032 -47.06 -17.19 -15.56
CA GLY A 1032 -45.81 -17.70 -16.13
C GLY A 1032 -44.64 -16.71 -16.09
N TYR A 1033 -44.79 -15.57 -15.41
CA TYR A 1033 -43.73 -14.58 -15.22
C TYR A 1033 -43.35 -14.42 -13.75
N LEU A 1034 -42.08 -14.09 -13.55
CA LEU A 1034 -41.44 -13.72 -12.30
C LEU A 1034 -41.08 -12.24 -12.32
N GLY A 1035 -40.76 -11.73 -11.13
CA GLY A 1035 -40.25 -10.40 -10.89
C GLY A 1035 -39.69 -10.32 -9.48
N PHE A 1036 -39.48 -9.11 -8.98
CA PHE A 1036 -38.68 -8.86 -7.79
C PHE A 1036 -39.44 -8.11 -6.69
N GLU A 1037 -39.05 -8.33 -5.43
CA GLU A 1037 -39.55 -7.65 -4.22
C GLU A 1037 -38.34 -7.20 -3.40
N HIS A 1038 -38.12 -5.90 -3.22
CA HIS A 1038 -37.01 -5.38 -2.43
C HIS A 1038 -37.24 -5.52 -0.93
N LEU A 1039 -36.16 -5.87 -0.23
CA LEU A 1039 -36.08 -6.10 1.20
C LEU A 1039 -35.25 -5.01 1.90
N THR A 1040 -34.41 -4.28 1.17
CA THR A 1040 -33.49 -3.26 1.72
C THR A 1040 -34.05 -1.85 1.56
N PHE A 1041 -34.11 -1.10 2.66
CA PHE A 1041 -34.87 0.16 2.78
C PHE A 1041 -34.03 1.31 3.36
N VAL A 1042 -32.93 1.66 2.68
CA VAL A 1042 -32.05 2.78 3.03
C VAL A 1042 -32.12 3.82 1.91
N PRO A 1043 -32.24 5.14 2.21
CA PRO A 1043 -32.30 6.20 1.20
C PRO A 1043 -31.17 6.12 0.16
N LEU A 1044 -31.38 6.73 -1.01
CA LEU A 1044 -30.37 6.80 -2.06
C LEU A 1044 -29.67 8.17 -2.00
N GLY A 1045 -28.41 8.25 -2.43
CA GLY A 1045 -27.65 9.51 -2.46
C GLY A 1045 -28.27 10.54 -3.42
N SER A 1046 -29.18 11.36 -2.90
CA SER A 1046 -29.99 12.32 -3.64
C SER A 1046 -29.13 13.31 -4.43
N ARG A 1047 -28.13 13.90 -3.75
CA ARG A 1047 -27.16 14.87 -4.26
C ARG A 1047 -26.33 14.41 -5.47
N LEU A 1048 -26.20 13.10 -5.66
CA LEU A 1048 -25.44 12.51 -6.77
C LEU A 1048 -26.30 12.27 -8.03
N MET A 1049 -27.61 12.57 -8.01
CA MET A 1049 -28.50 12.33 -9.14
C MET A 1049 -28.47 13.45 -10.18
N HIS A 1050 -28.13 13.10 -11.42
CA HIS A 1050 -28.26 13.97 -12.59
C HIS A 1050 -29.72 13.98 -13.06
N HIS A 1051 -30.59 14.76 -12.39
CA HIS A 1051 -32.05 14.69 -12.57
C HIS A 1051 -32.53 14.72 -14.03
N GLN A 1052 -31.88 15.48 -14.92
CA GLN A 1052 -32.25 15.54 -16.35
C GLN A 1052 -32.05 14.22 -17.13
N LEU A 1053 -31.25 13.29 -16.59
CA LEU A 1053 -30.99 11.97 -17.18
C LEU A 1053 -31.97 10.90 -16.68
N LEU A 1054 -32.69 11.18 -15.58
CA LEU A 1054 -33.76 10.34 -15.05
C LEU A 1054 -35.10 10.64 -15.73
N SER A 1055 -35.68 9.61 -16.34
CA SER A 1055 -37.04 9.64 -16.87
C SER A 1055 -38.09 9.75 -15.76
N GLN A 1056 -39.29 10.22 -16.11
CA GLN A 1056 -40.42 10.30 -15.18
C GLN A 1056 -40.83 8.93 -14.59
N ALA A 1057 -40.49 7.81 -15.21
CA ALA A 1057 -40.69 6.48 -14.62
C ALA A 1057 -39.68 6.18 -13.51
N GLU A 1058 -38.40 6.51 -13.74
CA GLU A 1058 -37.33 6.33 -12.76
C GLU A 1058 -37.49 7.28 -11.57
N ARG A 1059 -37.85 8.55 -11.81
CA ARG A 1059 -38.16 9.54 -10.76
C ARG A 1059 -39.28 9.07 -9.82
N ARG A 1060 -40.39 8.55 -10.38
CA ARG A 1060 -41.50 7.98 -9.59
C ARG A 1060 -41.09 6.75 -8.80
N TRP A 1061 -40.26 5.87 -9.35
CA TRP A 1061 -39.72 4.74 -8.60
C TRP A 1061 -38.85 5.21 -7.43
N ILE A 1062 -37.98 6.21 -7.63
CA ILE A 1062 -37.14 6.77 -6.56
C ILE A 1062 -38.04 7.38 -5.46
N ASN A 1063 -39.02 8.22 -5.83
CA ASN A 1063 -39.97 8.82 -4.92
C ASN A 1063 -40.73 7.76 -4.09
N ASN A 1064 -41.19 6.67 -4.73
CA ASN A 1064 -41.89 5.58 -4.05
C ASN A 1064 -40.96 4.79 -3.11
N TYR A 1065 -39.78 4.41 -3.59
CA TYR A 1065 -38.78 3.70 -2.78
C TYR A 1065 -38.37 4.51 -1.53
N HIS A 1066 -38.19 5.83 -1.69
CA HIS A 1066 -37.93 6.77 -0.60
C HIS A 1066 -39.10 6.90 0.38
N GLU A 1067 -40.34 6.83 -0.09
CA GLU A 1067 -41.54 6.81 0.75
C GLU A 1067 -41.65 5.50 1.55
N GLU A 1068 -41.37 4.35 0.93
CA GLU A 1068 -41.29 3.06 1.62
C GLU A 1068 -40.17 3.02 2.67
N CYS A 1069 -39.01 3.62 2.38
CA CYS A 1069 -37.93 3.80 3.36
C CYS A 1069 -38.44 4.55 4.60
N ARG A 1070 -39.08 5.72 4.44
CA ARG A 1070 -39.69 6.46 5.57
C ARG A 1070 -40.65 5.60 6.38
N ASN A 1071 -41.59 4.94 5.70
CA ASN A 1071 -42.64 4.14 6.34
C ASN A 1071 -42.10 2.95 7.16
N ILE A 1072 -40.91 2.43 6.83
CA ILE A 1072 -40.23 1.35 7.55
C ILE A 1072 -39.31 1.88 8.65
N LEU A 1073 -38.74 3.07 8.48
CA LEU A 1073 -37.78 3.68 9.40
C LEU A 1073 -38.46 4.46 10.55
N GLU A 1074 -39.55 5.18 10.28
CA GLU A 1074 -40.26 6.01 11.28
C GLU A 1074 -40.63 5.25 12.57
N PRO A 1075 -41.20 4.02 12.54
CA PRO A 1075 -41.56 3.31 13.76
C PRO A 1075 -40.34 2.89 14.60
N GLN A 1076 -39.18 2.69 13.96
CA GLN A 1076 -37.94 2.22 14.58
C GLN A 1076 -37.11 3.39 15.13
N LEU A 1077 -37.14 4.55 14.47
CA LEU A 1077 -36.29 5.71 14.75
C LEU A 1077 -37.04 6.87 15.41
N LYS A 1078 -38.28 6.66 15.88
CA LYS A 1078 -39.16 7.69 16.48
C LYS A 1078 -38.54 8.53 17.61
N THR A 1079 -37.57 8.01 18.34
CA THR A 1079 -36.82 8.74 19.38
C THR A 1079 -35.52 9.39 18.88
N ASP A 1080 -35.01 8.94 17.73
CA ASP A 1080 -33.77 9.42 17.11
C ASP A 1080 -34.06 10.56 16.12
N LYS A 1081 -34.17 11.77 16.67
CA LYS A 1081 -34.47 12.98 15.89
C LYS A 1081 -33.38 13.33 14.88
N LEU A 1082 -32.12 12.95 15.13
CA LEU A 1082 -31.02 13.23 14.20
C LEU A 1082 -31.20 12.35 12.96
N THR A 1083 -31.41 11.06 13.15
CA THR A 1083 -31.58 10.13 12.04
C THR A 1083 -32.90 10.36 11.29
N MET A 1084 -34.00 10.68 11.98
CA MET A 1084 -35.26 11.00 11.28
C MET A 1084 -35.14 12.24 10.40
N ALA A 1085 -34.51 13.33 10.88
CA ALA A 1085 -34.27 14.52 10.05
C ALA A 1085 -33.34 14.25 8.85
N TRP A 1086 -32.37 13.34 9.02
CA TRP A 1086 -31.51 12.88 7.92
C TRP A 1086 -32.28 12.05 6.89
N VAL A 1087 -33.14 11.12 7.34
CA VAL A 1087 -34.01 10.32 6.46
C VAL A 1087 -34.98 11.22 5.70
N GLU A 1088 -35.64 12.17 6.37
CA GLU A 1088 -36.55 13.15 5.73
C GLU A 1088 -35.84 13.94 4.62
N LYS A 1089 -34.60 14.38 4.87
CA LYS A 1089 -33.73 15.07 3.89
C LYS A 1089 -33.37 14.19 2.69
N GLU A 1090 -32.82 12.99 2.90
CA GLU A 1090 -32.39 12.11 1.80
C GLU A 1090 -33.55 11.36 1.10
N THR A 1091 -34.78 11.49 1.60
CA THR A 1091 -36.01 11.00 0.96
C THR A 1091 -36.88 12.12 0.36
N ALA A 1092 -36.39 13.36 0.34
CA ALA A 1092 -37.11 14.49 -0.25
C ALA A 1092 -37.50 14.20 -1.70
N ARG A 1093 -38.75 14.50 -2.07
CA ARG A 1093 -39.29 14.17 -3.40
C ARG A 1093 -38.55 14.92 -4.51
N ILE A 1094 -38.30 14.20 -5.59
CA ILE A 1094 -37.82 14.73 -6.87
C ILE A 1094 -39.04 15.12 -7.70
N ASP A 1095 -39.05 16.32 -8.29
CA ASP A 1095 -40.10 16.78 -9.21
C ASP A 1095 -40.27 15.82 -10.40
N GLU A 1096 -41.51 15.56 -10.84
CA GLU A 1096 -41.86 14.51 -11.83
C GLU A 1096 -41.90 14.97 -13.29
#